data_AF-A0A5N6K864-F1
#
_entry.id   AF-A0A5N6K864-F1
#
_cell.length_a   1.000
_cell.length_b   1.000
_cell.length_c   1.000
_cell.angle_alpha   90.00
_cell.angle_beta   90.00
_cell.angle_gamma   90.00
#
_symmetry.space_group_name_H-M   'P 1'
#
loop_
_entity.id
_entity.type
_entity.pdbx_description
1 polymer ?
#
loop_
_entity_poly.entity_id
_entity_poly.type
_entity_poly.pdbx_seq_one_letter_code
_entity_poly.pdbx_strand_id
1 'polypeptide(L)'
;MAYNQKVETFREEEYPMMTGKTYLDHAGTTVYAKSLIDKFSGEMVGNLYGNPHSASAPAQLSGIIVDSVREQALRFLGADPAHFDLVFTSNATAAIKLVAESFRDLALESSTSGSFWYGYHKDAHTSLVGPREHTHGQHHCFTSDQEVEDWLLGYRALPGRREDDETPGIFAFPGQSNMTGRRLPLSWSKKLRKSTRISHQNTYSLLDAAGLATTAQLDFSDPEAAPDFTVLSFYKIFGFPDLGALIVRRKSAHILTWRKYFGGGTVSSLTVLHEASYHRKDATIHDGLEDGTLPFHSIIALGCAIDVHRDLYGSMAKISSHTMFLTRRLYEGLSSLRHFNGRPVCEIYHDATNTLPYSDTNTQGATIAFNILRPDGSYVSYSTVEQLANQKDIYVRAGGLCNPGGIASYLKVAPWHFKRAWSAGHRCSESENTEIINGKPTGVVRASLGAMSILSDVDIFLAFMLETFVEDLDLSLSGQAVIVTAPKQQNSPIGRNQEFVSPVIVNGPENWPIRKLLPINTALKQDPRDRPPQRDEMYDYENNHDRPGTSHSTSYHSPVHHISTASNDSAIVMSTEGKYWDEINQGGGYETWPPKWERRHSNGKDNENTKSDSRPTEQKGKKPEKTLSKAKSFWGLNKVVRGRSKG
;
A
#
# COMPACT_ATOMS: atom_id res chain seq x y z
N MET A 1 2.45 25.78 1.59
CA MET A 1 3.51 24.99 2.26
C MET A 1 3.89 25.70 3.54
N ALA A 2 3.95 24.99 4.67
CA ALA A 2 4.27 25.56 5.97
C ALA A 2 4.80 24.45 6.89
N TYR A 3 5.88 24.72 7.61
CA TYR A 3 6.45 23.78 8.56
C TYR A 3 5.63 23.73 9.85
N ASN A 4 5.33 22.52 10.37
CA ASN A 4 4.60 22.35 11.62
C ASN A 4 5.58 22.15 12.79
N GLN A 5 6.02 23.27 13.40
CA GLN A 5 6.93 23.26 14.55
C GLN A 5 6.41 22.43 15.75
N LYS A 6 5.10 22.20 15.86
CA LYS A 6 4.56 21.35 16.94
C LYS A 6 5.07 19.91 16.88
N VAL A 7 5.41 19.40 15.69
CA VAL A 7 5.92 18.02 15.54
C VAL A 7 7.22 17.86 16.33
N GLU A 8 8.13 18.83 16.29
CA GLU A 8 9.35 18.83 17.09
C GLU A 8 9.06 18.76 18.60
N THR A 9 7.98 19.42 19.05
CA THR A 9 7.62 19.48 20.48
C THR A 9 7.15 18.14 21.04
N PHE A 10 6.39 17.35 20.28
CA PHE A 10 5.85 16.06 20.75
C PHE A 10 6.62 14.84 20.24
N ARG A 11 7.55 14.97 19.27
CA ARG A 11 8.21 13.82 18.64
C ARG A 11 8.96 12.94 19.63
N GLU A 12 9.67 13.52 20.60
CA GLU A 12 10.44 12.76 21.59
C GLU A 12 9.55 11.92 22.52
N GLU A 13 8.35 12.44 22.85
CA GLU A 13 7.36 11.76 23.69
C GLU A 13 6.56 10.69 22.93
N GLU A 14 6.11 11.02 21.70
CA GLU A 14 5.24 10.16 20.89
C GLU A 14 5.99 9.14 20.04
N TYR A 15 7.27 9.39 19.73
CA TYR A 15 8.09 8.54 18.87
C TYR A 15 9.47 8.23 19.49
N PRO A 16 9.55 7.74 20.76
CA PRO A 16 10.82 7.51 21.45
C PRO A 16 11.73 6.50 20.73
N MET A 17 11.17 5.58 19.94
CA MET A 17 11.90 4.64 19.07
C MET A 17 12.65 5.30 17.90
N MET A 18 12.35 6.57 17.58
CA MET A 18 13.11 7.39 16.63
C MET A 18 14.26 8.17 17.29
N THR A 19 14.45 8.05 18.61
CA THR A 19 15.55 8.76 19.29
C THR A 19 16.90 8.32 18.72
N GLY A 20 17.69 9.30 18.24
CA GLY A 20 18.99 9.05 17.61
C GLY A 20 18.92 8.42 16.21
N LYS A 21 17.73 8.35 15.58
CA LYS A 21 17.48 7.58 14.36
C LYS A 21 16.74 8.39 13.30
N THR A 22 17.25 8.39 12.07
CA THR A 22 16.67 9.10 10.94
C THR A 22 15.94 8.12 10.03
N TYR A 23 14.64 7.92 10.25
CA TYR A 23 13.83 7.03 9.43
C TYR A 23 13.25 7.75 8.22
N LEU A 24 13.47 7.20 7.02
CA LEU A 24 13.09 7.77 5.73
C LEU A 24 12.39 6.75 4.80
N ASP A 25 11.83 5.65 5.33
CA ASP A 25 11.02 4.68 4.57
C ASP A 25 9.50 4.78 4.84
N HIS A 26 9.03 5.97 5.19
CA HIS A 26 7.61 6.26 5.48
C HIS A 26 6.63 5.91 4.33
N ALA A 27 7.09 5.78 3.07
CA ALA A 27 6.27 5.33 1.95
C ALA A 27 6.05 3.80 1.90
N GLY A 28 6.90 3.02 2.56
CA GLY A 28 6.70 1.59 2.79
C GLY A 28 5.65 1.38 3.88
N THR A 29 6.04 1.68 5.11
CA THR A 29 5.24 1.66 6.34
C THR A 29 5.69 2.85 7.18
N THR A 30 4.77 3.58 7.83
CA THR A 30 5.18 4.69 8.71
C THR A 30 5.34 4.20 10.15
N VAL A 31 5.84 5.05 11.05
CA VAL A 31 6.00 4.70 12.47
C VAL A 31 4.69 5.01 13.21
N TYR A 32 4.24 4.11 14.10
CA TYR A 32 3.08 4.36 14.97
C TYR A 32 3.42 5.29 16.13
N ALA A 33 2.43 6.01 16.65
CA ALA A 33 2.61 6.85 17.84
C ALA A 33 2.57 6.00 19.12
N LYS A 34 3.28 6.40 20.17
CA LYS A 34 3.23 5.76 21.50
C LYS A 34 1.82 5.82 22.08
N SER A 35 1.18 6.99 22.06
CA SER A 35 -0.19 7.18 22.58
C SER A 35 -1.25 6.31 21.89
N LEU A 36 -1.02 5.91 20.63
CA LEU A 36 -1.86 4.94 19.91
C LEU A 36 -1.81 3.58 20.61
N ILE A 37 -0.60 3.07 20.86
CA ILE A 37 -0.38 1.78 21.51
C ILE A 37 -0.90 1.80 22.95
N ASP A 38 -0.68 2.88 23.69
CA ASP A 38 -1.20 3.04 25.05
C ASP A 38 -2.74 3.02 25.08
N LYS A 39 -3.40 3.77 24.18
CA LYS A 39 -4.87 3.81 24.06
C LYS A 39 -5.43 2.44 23.67
N PHE A 40 -4.84 1.78 22.66
CA PHE A 40 -5.24 0.44 22.24
C PHE A 40 -5.04 -0.61 23.34
N SER A 41 -3.93 -0.55 24.08
CA SER A 41 -3.68 -1.41 25.24
C SER A 41 -4.75 -1.22 26.31
N GLY A 42 -5.11 0.04 26.62
CA GLY A 42 -6.20 0.37 27.53
C GLY A 42 -7.54 -0.23 27.10
N GLU A 43 -7.91 -0.12 25.82
CA GLU A 43 -9.11 -0.75 25.26
C GLU A 43 -9.11 -2.28 25.42
N MET A 44 -7.98 -2.92 25.14
CA MET A 44 -7.84 -4.38 25.18
C MET A 44 -7.80 -4.97 26.60
N VAL A 45 -7.29 -4.21 27.59
CA VAL A 45 -7.23 -4.64 28.99
C VAL A 45 -8.53 -4.28 29.74
N GLY A 46 -9.17 -3.16 29.39
CA GLY A 46 -10.38 -2.67 30.05
C GLY A 46 -11.68 -3.38 29.64
N ASN A 47 -11.70 -4.10 28.52
CA ASN A 47 -12.92 -4.68 27.94
C ASN A 47 -12.78 -6.17 27.63
N LEU A 48 -13.89 -6.91 27.71
CA LEU A 48 -13.98 -8.28 27.23
C LEU A 48 -14.58 -8.30 25.82
N TYR A 49 -13.74 -8.46 24.80
CA TYR A 49 -14.16 -8.58 23.40
C TYR A 49 -14.39 -10.03 22.99
N GLY A 50 -15.54 -10.30 22.36
CA GLY A 50 -15.93 -11.63 21.87
C GLY A 50 -15.87 -11.76 20.35
N ASN A 51 -15.91 -12.99 19.83
CA ASN A 51 -16.05 -13.22 18.39
C ASN A 51 -17.44 -12.72 17.92
N PRO A 52 -17.53 -11.75 16.98
CA PRO A 52 -18.78 -11.11 16.56
C PRO A 52 -19.82 -12.05 15.93
N HIS A 53 -19.46 -13.29 15.60
CA HIS A 53 -20.41 -14.32 15.13
C HIS A 53 -21.19 -15.02 16.26
N SER A 54 -20.98 -14.64 17.52
CA SER A 54 -21.72 -15.14 18.69
C SER A 54 -22.81 -14.15 19.14
N ALA A 55 -23.85 -14.65 19.81
CA ALA A 55 -24.91 -13.80 20.38
C ALA A 55 -24.59 -13.23 21.78
N SER A 56 -23.39 -13.49 22.33
CA SER A 56 -23.01 -13.05 23.68
C SER A 56 -22.74 -11.54 23.77
N ALA A 57 -22.89 -10.94 24.95
CA ALA A 57 -22.65 -9.51 25.13
C ALA A 57 -21.23 -9.05 24.68
N PRO A 58 -20.13 -9.78 24.97
CA PRO A 58 -18.81 -9.50 24.40
C PRO A 58 -18.75 -9.47 22.87
N ALA A 59 -19.53 -10.32 22.19
CA ALA A 59 -19.58 -10.38 20.73
C ALA A 59 -20.39 -9.22 20.14
N GLN A 60 -21.51 -8.86 20.78
CA GLN A 60 -22.28 -7.67 20.42
C GLN A 60 -21.46 -6.39 20.57
N LEU A 61 -20.66 -6.28 21.65
CA LEU A 61 -19.73 -5.16 21.86
C LEU A 61 -18.70 -5.06 20.72
N SER A 62 -18.05 -6.17 20.34
CA SER A 62 -17.13 -6.22 19.20
C SER A 62 -17.79 -5.77 17.90
N GLY A 63 -19.03 -6.20 17.63
CA GLY A 63 -19.79 -5.78 16.45
C GLY A 63 -20.06 -4.27 16.41
N ILE A 64 -20.59 -3.72 17.51
CA ILE A 64 -20.90 -2.28 17.64
C ILE A 64 -19.64 -1.42 17.41
N ILE A 65 -18.49 -1.84 17.95
CA ILE A 65 -17.24 -1.08 17.77
C ILE A 65 -16.71 -1.22 16.34
N VAL A 66 -16.80 -2.40 15.72
CA VAL A 66 -16.43 -2.59 14.30
C VAL A 66 -17.23 -1.65 13.40
N ASP A 67 -18.55 -1.53 13.63
CA ASP A 67 -19.41 -0.64 12.84
C ASP A 67 -19.10 0.84 13.10
N SER A 68 -18.91 1.23 14.37
CA SER A 68 -18.50 2.58 14.76
C SER A 68 -17.17 2.99 14.11
N VAL A 69 -16.16 2.11 14.13
CA VAL A 69 -14.87 2.38 13.49
C VAL A 69 -14.98 2.39 11.96
N ARG A 70 -15.84 1.54 11.36
CA ARG A 70 -16.09 1.58 9.90
C ARG A 70 -16.59 2.95 9.47
N GLU A 71 -17.54 3.53 10.21
CA GLU A 71 -17.99 4.90 9.98
C GLU A 71 -16.91 5.96 10.29
N GLN A 72 -16.14 5.79 11.37
CA GLN A 72 -15.04 6.70 11.73
C GLN A 72 -13.97 6.74 10.63
N ALA A 73 -13.64 5.59 10.03
CA ALA A 73 -12.72 5.45 8.92
C ALA A 73 -13.28 6.09 7.64
N LEU A 74 -14.56 5.85 7.31
CA LEU A 74 -15.23 6.54 6.20
C LEU A 74 -15.17 8.07 6.36
N ARG A 75 -15.51 8.59 7.54
CA ARG A 75 -15.44 10.02 7.88
C ARG A 75 -14.01 10.58 7.79
N PHE A 76 -13.01 9.86 8.31
CA PHE A 76 -11.60 10.26 8.21
C PHE A 76 -11.12 10.35 6.75
N LEU A 77 -11.57 9.41 5.90
CA LEU A 77 -11.23 9.37 4.47
C LEU A 77 -12.10 10.32 3.63
N GLY A 78 -13.02 11.08 4.23
CA GLY A 78 -13.89 12.05 3.56
C GLY A 78 -15.06 11.42 2.79
N ALA A 79 -15.35 10.14 3.00
CA ALA A 79 -16.39 9.38 2.30
C ALA A 79 -17.69 9.32 3.14
N ASP A 80 -18.80 9.79 2.56
CA ASP A 80 -20.12 9.75 3.20
C ASP A 80 -20.72 8.33 3.17
N PRO A 81 -21.08 7.71 4.32
CA PRO A 81 -21.75 6.41 4.38
C PRO A 81 -23.06 6.30 3.56
N ALA A 82 -23.73 7.42 3.24
CA ALA A 82 -24.90 7.44 2.36
C ALA A 82 -24.56 7.10 0.89
N HIS A 83 -23.31 7.34 0.48
CA HIS A 83 -22.84 7.15 -0.90
C HIS A 83 -21.77 6.06 -1.04
N PHE A 84 -21.07 5.75 0.04
CA PHE A 84 -19.98 4.80 0.09
C PHE A 84 -20.18 3.75 1.19
N ASP A 85 -19.51 2.62 1.02
CA ASP A 85 -19.38 1.56 2.03
C ASP A 85 -17.90 1.20 2.16
N LEU A 86 -17.48 0.63 3.29
CA LEU A 86 -16.10 0.27 3.56
C LEU A 86 -16.00 -1.20 3.96
N VAL A 87 -15.27 -1.96 3.15
CA VAL A 87 -14.97 -3.37 3.37
C VAL A 87 -13.55 -3.44 3.96
N PHE A 88 -13.40 -4.01 5.16
CA PHE A 88 -12.08 -4.25 5.74
C PHE A 88 -11.37 -5.38 5.01
N THR A 89 -10.07 -5.18 4.75
CA THR A 89 -9.19 -6.17 4.11
C THR A 89 -7.89 -6.28 4.89
N SER A 90 -7.02 -7.25 4.61
CA SER A 90 -5.70 -7.32 5.25
C SER A 90 -4.78 -6.17 4.80
N ASN A 91 -4.90 -5.71 3.55
CA ASN A 91 -4.16 -4.59 2.97
C ASN A 91 -4.78 -4.17 1.61
N ALA A 92 -4.23 -3.14 0.98
CA ALA A 92 -4.62 -2.69 -0.36
C ALA A 92 -4.50 -3.80 -1.43
N THR A 93 -3.51 -4.69 -1.35
CA THR A 93 -3.32 -5.79 -2.31
C THR A 93 -4.48 -6.79 -2.25
N ALA A 94 -4.96 -7.13 -1.05
CA ALA A 94 -6.13 -7.99 -0.86
C ALA A 94 -7.41 -7.32 -1.40
N ALA A 95 -7.56 -6.00 -1.23
CA ALA A 95 -8.66 -5.23 -1.80
C ALA A 95 -8.65 -5.22 -3.34
N ILE A 96 -7.48 -5.00 -3.96
CA ILE A 96 -7.31 -5.08 -5.42
C ILE A 96 -7.68 -6.48 -5.94
N LYS A 97 -7.21 -7.52 -5.25
CA LYS A 97 -7.52 -8.92 -5.59
C LYS A 97 -9.02 -9.20 -5.53
N LEU A 98 -9.72 -8.75 -4.48
CA LEU A 98 -11.17 -8.92 -4.33
C LEU A 98 -11.94 -8.28 -5.49
N VAL A 99 -11.57 -7.06 -5.89
CA VAL A 99 -12.16 -6.40 -7.07
C VAL A 99 -11.88 -7.22 -8.34
N ALA A 100 -10.63 -7.62 -8.58
CA ALA A 100 -10.25 -8.39 -9.77
C ALA A 100 -10.95 -9.76 -9.85
N GLU A 101 -11.10 -10.47 -8.73
CA GLU A 101 -11.88 -11.71 -8.63
C GLU A 101 -13.35 -11.49 -8.98
N SER A 102 -13.94 -10.38 -8.54
CA SER A 102 -15.33 -10.04 -8.84
C SER A 102 -15.56 -9.81 -10.34
N PHE A 103 -14.63 -9.12 -11.02
CA PHE A 103 -14.67 -8.92 -12.48
C PHE A 103 -14.43 -10.21 -13.26
N ARG A 104 -13.47 -11.04 -12.84
CA ARG A 104 -13.25 -12.38 -13.41
C ARG A 104 -14.51 -13.22 -13.31
N ASP A 105 -15.12 -13.28 -12.13
CA ASP A 105 -16.27 -14.15 -11.88
C ASP A 105 -17.55 -13.66 -12.58
N LEU A 106 -17.71 -12.33 -12.74
CA LEU A 106 -18.69 -11.70 -13.64
C LEU A 106 -18.47 -12.12 -15.11
N ALA A 107 -17.24 -12.02 -15.61
CA ALA A 107 -16.92 -12.36 -16.99
C ALA A 107 -17.17 -13.84 -17.29
N LEU A 108 -16.86 -14.74 -16.35
CA LEU A 108 -17.14 -16.18 -16.48
C LEU A 108 -18.64 -16.53 -16.56
N GLU A 109 -19.53 -15.64 -16.11
CA GLU A 109 -20.99 -15.79 -16.26
C GLU A 109 -21.55 -15.05 -17.49
N SER A 110 -20.73 -14.24 -18.18
CA SER A 110 -21.15 -13.50 -19.36
C SER A 110 -21.26 -14.40 -20.59
N SER A 111 -22.38 -14.30 -21.30
CA SER A 111 -22.58 -15.01 -22.57
C SER A 111 -21.84 -14.40 -23.76
N THR A 112 -21.22 -13.22 -23.60
CA THR A 112 -20.58 -12.48 -24.71
C THR A 112 -19.05 -12.48 -24.66
N SER A 113 -18.45 -12.53 -23.46
CA SER A 113 -16.99 -12.57 -23.28
C SER A 113 -16.64 -13.28 -21.97
N GLY A 114 -15.84 -14.35 -22.06
CA GLY A 114 -15.33 -15.08 -20.88
C GLY A 114 -14.15 -14.39 -20.17
N SER A 115 -13.91 -13.11 -20.46
CA SER A 115 -12.85 -12.30 -19.87
C SER A 115 -13.31 -10.85 -19.65
N PHE A 116 -12.52 -10.05 -18.93
CA PHE A 116 -12.73 -8.63 -18.72
C PHE A 116 -11.51 -7.83 -19.18
N TRP A 117 -11.70 -6.54 -19.48
CA TRP A 117 -10.62 -5.64 -19.90
C TRP A 117 -9.94 -4.96 -18.71
N TYR A 118 -8.61 -4.83 -18.73
CA TYR A 118 -7.84 -4.17 -17.66
C TYR A 118 -6.85 -3.12 -18.18
N GLY A 119 -7.12 -1.85 -17.95
CA GLY A 119 -6.19 -0.76 -18.20
C GLY A 119 -5.48 -0.32 -16.91
N TYR A 120 -4.16 -0.17 -16.91
CA TYR A 120 -3.41 0.32 -15.76
C TYR A 120 -2.27 1.28 -16.12
N HIS A 121 -1.94 2.24 -15.25
CA HIS A 121 -0.87 3.21 -15.50
C HIS A 121 0.55 2.67 -15.22
N LYS A 122 1.59 3.14 -15.94
CA LYS A 122 3.01 2.72 -15.75
C LYS A 122 3.52 2.84 -14.31
N ASP A 123 3.00 3.80 -13.55
CA ASP A 123 3.35 4.05 -12.13
C ASP A 123 2.67 3.08 -11.16
N ALA A 124 1.80 2.18 -11.63
CA ALA A 124 1.14 1.16 -10.83
C ALA A 124 2.13 0.39 -9.95
N HIS A 125 1.74 0.20 -8.68
CA HIS A 125 2.40 -0.75 -7.80
C HIS A 125 2.20 -2.19 -8.33
N THR A 126 3.11 -3.11 -8.05
CA THR A 126 3.03 -4.52 -8.51
C THR A 126 1.68 -5.17 -8.17
N SER A 127 1.08 -4.84 -7.02
CA SER A 127 -0.27 -5.29 -6.65
C SER A 127 -1.37 -4.87 -7.64
N LEU A 128 -1.22 -3.69 -8.26
CA LEU A 128 -2.12 -3.13 -9.27
C LEU A 128 -1.74 -3.54 -10.70
N VAL A 129 -0.58 -4.17 -10.91
CA VAL A 129 -0.22 -4.86 -12.17
C VAL A 129 -0.81 -6.26 -12.22
N GLY A 130 -0.83 -6.97 -11.08
CA GLY A 130 -1.29 -8.37 -10.95
C GLY A 130 -2.65 -8.72 -11.56
N PRO A 131 -3.72 -7.89 -11.46
CA PRO A 131 -5.04 -8.20 -12.03
C PRO A 131 -5.05 -8.50 -13.53
N ARG A 132 -4.05 -8.01 -14.28
CA ARG A 132 -3.92 -8.27 -15.72
C ARG A 132 -3.86 -9.76 -16.04
N GLU A 133 -3.36 -10.59 -15.14
CA GLU A 133 -3.22 -12.05 -15.34
C GLU A 133 -4.60 -12.76 -15.37
N HIS A 134 -5.67 -12.08 -14.93
CA HIS A 134 -7.05 -12.58 -15.05
C HIS A 134 -7.76 -12.17 -16.35
N THR A 135 -7.07 -11.49 -17.28
CA THR A 135 -7.69 -10.92 -18.51
C THR A 135 -7.49 -11.74 -19.79
N HIS A 136 -6.76 -12.86 -19.73
CA HIS A 136 -6.38 -13.64 -20.92
C HIS A 136 -5.72 -12.79 -22.03
N GLY A 137 -5.00 -11.72 -21.65
CA GLY A 137 -4.33 -10.80 -22.57
C GLY A 137 -5.12 -9.54 -22.94
N GLN A 138 -6.37 -9.38 -22.47
CA GLN A 138 -7.17 -8.16 -22.67
C GLN A 138 -6.77 -7.06 -21.69
N HIS A 139 -5.51 -6.60 -21.73
CA HIS A 139 -5.02 -5.55 -20.86
C HIS A 139 -4.12 -4.54 -21.58
N HIS A 140 -4.09 -3.30 -21.07
CA HIS A 140 -3.24 -2.22 -21.58
C HIS A 140 -2.49 -1.54 -20.44
N CYS A 141 -1.20 -1.24 -20.67
CA CYS A 141 -0.38 -0.44 -19.77
C CYS A 141 -0.21 0.97 -20.36
N PHE A 142 -0.84 1.97 -19.75
CA PHE A 142 -0.70 3.37 -20.16
C PHE A 142 0.69 3.88 -19.79
N THR A 143 1.43 4.34 -20.78
CA THR A 143 2.84 4.76 -20.67
C THR A 143 3.01 6.21 -20.22
N SER A 144 1.95 7.02 -20.28
CA SER A 144 1.95 8.42 -19.87
C SER A 144 0.54 8.90 -19.49
N ASP A 145 0.50 9.98 -18.69
CA ASP A 145 -0.74 10.66 -18.34
C ASP A 145 -1.47 11.18 -19.60
N GLN A 146 -0.74 11.61 -20.64
CA GLN A 146 -1.32 12.02 -21.93
C GLN A 146 -2.00 10.84 -22.66
N GLU A 147 -1.44 9.63 -22.60
CA GLU A 147 -2.08 8.46 -23.22
C GLU A 147 -3.43 8.11 -22.55
N VAL A 148 -3.56 8.36 -21.25
CA VAL A 148 -4.83 8.22 -20.54
C VAL A 148 -5.81 9.31 -20.98
N GLU A 149 -5.39 10.57 -21.07
CA GLU A 149 -6.22 11.69 -21.54
C GLU A 149 -6.71 11.47 -22.98
N ASP A 150 -5.80 11.11 -23.89
CA ASP A 150 -6.10 10.81 -25.29
C ASP A 150 -7.08 9.63 -25.43
N TRP A 151 -7.05 8.66 -24.51
CA TRP A 151 -8.01 7.56 -24.46
C TRP A 151 -9.37 7.98 -23.90
N LEU A 152 -9.40 8.77 -22.81
CA LEU A 152 -10.65 9.20 -22.17
C LEU A 152 -11.46 10.17 -23.05
N LEU A 153 -10.77 11.06 -23.76
CA LEU A 153 -11.32 11.85 -24.89
C LEU A 153 -11.54 10.95 -26.12
N GLY A 154 -10.70 9.93 -26.25
CA GLY A 154 -10.66 8.91 -27.29
C GLY A 154 -10.28 9.46 -28.66
N TYR A 155 -9.30 10.36 -28.66
CA TYR A 155 -8.40 10.56 -29.79
C TYR A 155 -7.55 9.30 -30.06
N ARG A 156 -7.52 8.35 -29.12
CA ARG A 156 -6.80 7.08 -29.21
C ARG A 156 -7.70 5.89 -28.89
N ALA A 157 -7.83 4.97 -29.85
CA ALA A 157 -8.34 3.61 -29.61
C ALA A 157 -7.25 2.75 -28.95
N LEU A 158 -7.64 1.80 -28.09
CA LEU A 158 -6.68 0.93 -27.38
C LEU A 158 -6.50 -0.42 -28.09
N PRO A 159 -5.28 -0.99 -28.07
CA PRO A 159 -5.07 -2.36 -28.53
C PRO A 159 -5.97 -3.34 -27.77
N GLY A 160 -6.62 -4.24 -28.51
CA GLY A 160 -7.45 -5.30 -27.91
C GLY A 160 -8.79 -4.86 -27.32
N ARG A 161 -9.17 -3.57 -27.42
CA ARG A 161 -10.51 -3.10 -27.02
C ARG A 161 -11.14 -2.23 -28.09
N ARG A 162 -12.28 -2.67 -28.62
CA ARG A 162 -13.01 -1.92 -29.66
C ARG A 162 -13.88 -0.82 -29.02
N GLU A 163 -14.34 0.15 -29.80
CA GLU A 163 -15.24 1.19 -29.28
C GLU A 163 -16.64 0.65 -28.97
N ASP A 164 -17.08 -0.37 -29.72
CA ASP A 164 -18.33 -1.14 -29.57
C ASP A 164 -18.23 -2.29 -28.55
N ASP A 165 -17.12 -2.40 -27.81
CA ASP A 165 -16.87 -3.49 -26.87
C ASP A 165 -17.55 -3.24 -25.51
N GLU A 166 -18.68 -3.92 -25.27
CA GLU A 166 -19.43 -3.89 -24.02
C GLU A 166 -18.80 -4.75 -22.90
N THR A 167 -17.65 -5.40 -23.13
CA THR A 167 -16.95 -6.21 -22.12
C THR A 167 -16.66 -5.40 -20.84
N PRO A 168 -16.98 -5.91 -19.64
CA PRO A 168 -16.66 -5.26 -18.38
C PRO A 168 -15.20 -4.83 -18.32
N GLY A 169 -14.93 -3.62 -17.86
CA GLY A 169 -13.60 -3.04 -17.80
C GLY A 169 -13.24 -2.52 -16.42
N ILE A 170 -11.94 -2.59 -16.09
CA ILE A 170 -11.36 -1.82 -14.99
C ILE A 170 -10.32 -0.87 -15.56
N PHE A 171 -10.37 0.40 -15.15
CA PHE A 171 -9.27 1.36 -15.31
C PHE A 171 -8.65 1.64 -13.95
N ALA A 172 -7.41 1.21 -13.76
CA ALA A 172 -6.69 1.22 -12.50
C ALA A 172 -5.51 2.19 -12.52
N PHE A 173 -5.39 3.03 -11.48
CA PHE A 173 -4.24 3.92 -11.36
C PHE A 173 -3.93 4.23 -9.88
N PRO A 174 -2.66 4.44 -9.53
CA PRO A 174 -2.30 4.93 -8.21
C PRO A 174 -2.62 6.42 -8.10
N GLY A 175 -3.16 6.85 -6.96
CA GLY A 175 -3.29 8.26 -6.63
C GLY A 175 -1.93 8.93 -6.38
N GLN A 176 -0.93 8.14 -5.97
CA GLN A 176 0.46 8.58 -5.80
C GLN A 176 1.44 7.44 -6.15
N SER A 177 2.45 7.72 -6.97
CA SER A 177 3.51 6.77 -7.32
C SER A 177 4.34 6.42 -6.08
N ASN A 178 4.36 5.13 -5.71
CA ASN A 178 5.17 4.62 -4.59
C ASN A 178 6.69 4.74 -4.85
N MET A 179 7.11 4.93 -6.10
CA MET A 179 8.50 5.23 -6.46
C MET A 179 8.81 6.72 -6.32
N THR A 180 8.21 7.57 -7.15
CA THR A 180 8.63 8.98 -7.30
C THR A 180 7.85 9.97 -6.45
N GLY A 181 6.85 9.51 -5.68
CA GLY A 181 5.95 10.38 -4.92
C GLY A 181 5.00 11.22 -5.77
N ARG A 182 5.10 11.24 -7.11
CA ARG A 182 4.22 12.05 -7.96
C ARG A 182 2.75 11.63 -7.78
N ARG A 183 1.83 12.58 -7.82
CA ARG A 183 0.38 12.35 -7.73
C ARG A 183 -0.25 12.38 -9.12
N LEU A 184 -1.19 11.46 -9.38
CA LEU A 184 -1.83 11.32 -10.69
C LEU A 184 -3.21 12.02 -10.71
N PRO A 185 -3.73 12.42 -11.88
CA PRO A 185 -4.99 13.16 -11.96
C PRO A 185 -6.22 12.36 -11.49
N LEU A 186 -6.66 12.58 -10.25
CA LEU A 186 -7.88 11.99 -9.69
C LEU A 186 -9.15 12.28 -10.53
N SER A 187 -9.12 13.34 -11.36
CA SER A 187 -10.19 13.68 -12.30
C SER A 187 -10.49 12.58 -13.34
N TRP A 188 -9.60 11.62 -13.56
CA TRP A 188 -9.80 10.53 -14.53
C TRP A 188 -11.04 9.67 -14.22
N SER A 189 -11.35 9.40 -12.94
CA SER A 189 -12.60 8.70 -12.56
C SER A 189 -13.85 9.46 -13.03
N LYS A 190 -13.87 10.78 -12.86
CA LYS A 190 -14.94 11.68 -13.33
C LYS A 190 -15.02 11.71 -14.85
N LYS A 191 -13.88 11.77 -15.55
CA LYS A 191 -13.81 11.78 -17.03
C LYS A 191 -14.31 10.45 -17.62
N LEU A 192 -13.87 9.32 -17.07
CA LEU A 192 -14.31 7.99 -17.46
C LEU A 192 -15.83 7.84 -17.32
N ARG A 193 -16.36 8.13 -16.12
CA ARG A 193 -17.80 8.01 -15.82
C ARG A 193 -18.67 8.91 -16.70
N LYS A 194 -18.18 10.07 -17.12
CA LYS A 194 -18.88 11.01 -18.02
C LYS A 194 -18.70 10.70 -19.50
N SER A 195 -17.84 9.76 -19.89
CA SER A 195 -17.54 9.50 -21.29
C SER A 195 -18.70 8.74 -21.97
N THR A 196 -19.22 9.27 -23.08
CA THR A 196 -20.37 8.70 -23.81
C THR A 196 -20.02 7.50 -24.70
N ARG A 197 -18.79 6.99 -24.62
CA ARG A 197 -18.28 5.86 -25.41
C ARG A 197 -18.79 4.54 -24.84
N ILE A 198 -19.29 3.64 -25.68
CA ILE A 198 -19.86 2.34 -25.27
C ILE A 198 -18.85 1.56 -24.42
N SER A 199 -17.61 1.42 -24.91
CA SER A 199 -16.52 0.78 -24.15
C SER A 199 -16.21 1.43 -22.80
N HIS A 200 -16.55 2.70 -22.56
CA HIS A 200 -16.35 3.35 -21.26
C HIS A 200 -17.55 3.16 -20.33
N GLN A 201 -18.77 3.01 -20.85
CA GLN A 201 -19.99 2.85 -20.05
C GLN A 201 -19.99 1.60 -19.16
N ASN A 202 -19.29 0.53 -19.55
CA ASN A 202 -19.09 -0.66 -18.71
C ASN A 202 -17.67 -0.74 -18.10
N THR A 203 -17.00 0.41 -17.90
CA THR A 203 -15.66 0.49 -17.28
C THR A 203 -15.71 1.20 -15.94
N TYR A 204 -15.11 0.58 -14.93
CA TYR A 204 -15.08 1.07 -13.55
C TYR A 204 -13.67 1.52 -13.17
N SER A 205 -13.58 2.54 -12.31
CA SER A 205 -12.30 3.07 -11.85
C SER A 205 -11.84 2.44 -10.54
N LEU A 206 -10.57 2.01 -10.50
CA LEU A 206 -9.89 1.44 -9.33
C LEU A 206 -8.70 2.33 -8.93
N LEU A 207 -8.88 3.12 -7.87
CA LEU A 207 -7.86 4.01 -7.34
C LEU A 207 -7.03 3.29 -6.26
N ASP A 208 -5.73 3.15 -6.48
CA ASP A 208 -4.79 2.81 -5.39
C ASP A 208 -4.37 4.06 -4.63
N ALA A 209 -5.02 4.28 -3.48
CA ALA A 209 -4.77 5.41 -2.59
C ALA A 209 -3.72 5.11 -1.52
N ALA A 210 -3.11 3.92 -1.48
CA ALA A 210 -2.22 3.51 -0.39
C ALA A 210 -1.00 4.42 -0.22
N GLY A 211 -0.43 4.94 -1.33
CA GLY A 211 0.63 5.95 -1.29
C GLY A 211 0.12 7.38 -1.03
N LEU A 212 -1.09 7.70 -1.52
CA LEU A 212 -1.68 9.05 -1.47
C LEU A 212 -2.15 9.42 -0.06
N ALA A 213 -2.88 8.50 0.59
CA ALA A 213 -3.50 8.72 1.90
C ALA A 213 -2.50 8.90 3.06
N THR A 214 -1.20 8.67 2.82
CA THR A 214 -0.12 8.95 3.79
C THR A 214 0.05 10.44 4.09
N THR A 215 -0.22 11.28 3.10
CA THR A 215 0.15 12.70 3.09
C THR A 215 -0.84 13.57 2.29
N ALA A 216 -2.06 13.09 2.07
CA ALA A 216 -3.15 13.82 1.43
C ALA A 216 -4.49 13.47 2.06
N GLN A 217 -5.41 14.44 2.09
CA GLN A 217 -6.82 14.15 2.33
C GLN A 217 -7.38 13.50 1.06
N LEU A 218 -8.08 12.37 1.18
CA LEU A 218 -8.90 11.86 0.08
C LEU A 218 -10.19 12.69 0.01
N ASP A 219 -10.65 12.96 -1.21
CA ASP A 219 -11.86 13.75 -1.48
C ASP A 219 -12.92 12.88 -2.18
N PHE A 220 -14.00 12.62 -1.45
CA PHE A 220 -15.20 11.94 -1.95
C PHE A 220 -16.44 12.85 -1.89
N SER A 221 -16.25 14.18 -1.77
CA SER A 221 -17.33 15.16 -1.63
C SER A 221 -18.28 15.25 -2.83
N ASP A 222 -17.81 14.83 -4.01
CA ASP A 222 -18.63 14.60 -5.22
C ASP A 222 -18.69 13.09 -5.54
N PRO A 223 -19.75 12.38 -5.12
CA PRO A 223 -19.94 10.95 -5.39
C PRO A 223 -20.04 10.56 -6.88
N GLU A 224 -20.21 11.53 -7.79
CA GLU A 224 -20.18 11.28 -9.24
C GLU A 224 -18.79 11.54 -9.84
N ALA A 225 -17.91 12.26 -9.16
CA ALA A 225 -16.48 12.36 -9.49
C ALA A 225 -15.62 11.25 -8.90
N ALA A 226 -16.02 10.76 -7.72
CA ALA A 226 -15.28 9.75 -6.97
C ALA A 226 -15.01 8.46 -7.76
N PRO A 227 -13.92 7.72 -7.45
CA PRO A 227 -13.70 6.39 -7.99
C PRO A 227 -14.81 5.41 -7.64
N ASP A 228 -14.92 4.33 -8.41
CA ASP A 228 -15.87 3.24 -8.12
C ASP A 228 -15.38 2.39 -6.95
N PHE A 229 -14.06 2.12 -6.95
CA PHE A 229 -13.34 1.36 -5.95
C PHE A 229 -12.09 2.15 -5.57
N THR A 230 -11.86 2.36 -4.27
CA THR A 230 -10.61 2.94 -3.76
C THR A 230 -10.00 2.01 -2.72
N VAL A 231 -8.70 1.71 -2.85
CA VAL A 231 -7.99 0.79 -1.95
C VAL A 231 -6.92 1.51 -1.16
N LEU A 232 -6.70 1.11 0.09
CA LEU A 232 -5.63 1.62 0.94
C LEU A 232 -5.18 0.63 2.02
N SER A 233 -4.05 0.93 2.64
CA SER A 233 -3.50 0.24 3.81
C SER A 233 -3.31 1.24 4.95
N PHE A 234 -3.89 0.98 6.11
CA PHE A 234 -3.86 1.89 7.26
C PHE A 234 -2.49 1.98 7.93
N TYR A 235 -1.68 0.92 7.92
CA TYR A 235 -0.28 0.95 8.40
C TYR A 235 0.60 1.96 7.63
N LYS A 236 0.24 2.36 6.40
CA LYS A 236 0.95 3.44 5.68
C LYS A 236 0.62 4.83 6.20
N ILE A 237 -0.53 5.00 6.85
CA ILE A 237 -1.00 6.28 7.42
C ILE A 237 -0.61 6.38 8.89
N PHE A 238 -0.78 5.29 9.64
CA PHE A 238 -0.69 5.27 11.10
C PHE A 238 0.42 4.38 11.68
N GLY A 239 1.11 3.59 10.86
CA GLY A 239 2.16 2.63 11.27
C GLY A 239 1.63 1.35 11.95
N PHE A 240 0.46 1.43 12.57
CA PHE A 240 -0.32 0.33 13.13
C PHE A 240 -1.79 0.79 13.13
N PRO A 241 -2.79 -0.07 12.87
CA PRO A 241 -2.72 -1.52 12.69
C PRO A 241 -2.37 -1.99 11.26
N ASP A 242 -1.93 -3.24 11.17
CA ASP A 242 -1.87 -4.01 9.92
C ASP A 242 -3.30 -4.35 9.45
N LEU A 243 -3.89 -3.40 8.72
CA LEU A 243 -5.25 -3.46 8.21
C LEU A 243 -5.33 -2.65 6.90
N GLY A 244 -6.21 -3.06 6.00
CA GLY A 244 -6.55 -2.35 4.77
C GLY A 244 -8.04 -2.10 4.63
N ALA A 245 -8.40 -1.37 3.57
CA ALA A 245 -9.78 -1.12 3.22
C ALA A 245 -9.99 -1.08 1.70
N LEU A 246 -11.18 -1.52 1.29
CA LEU A 246 -11.80 -1.23 0.02
C LEU A 246 -12.99 -0.30 0.27
N ILE A 247 -12.88 0.96 -0.16
CA ILE A 247 -14.02 1.88 -0.23
C ILE A 247 -14.77 1.58 -1.52
N VAL A 248 -16.07 1.33 -1.41
CA VAL A 248 -16.97 1.01 -2.53
C VAL A 248 -17.99 2.11 -2.71
N ARG A 249 -18.06 2.71 -3.90
CA ARG A 249 -19.18 3.58 -4.28
C ARG A 249 -20.44 2.72 -4.41
N ARG A 250 -21.48 2.98 -3.61
CA ARG A 250 -22.67 2.10 -3.49
C ARG A 250 -23.33 1.76 -4.82
N LYS A 251 -23.42 2.73 -5.75
CA LYS A 251 -23.95 2.54 -7.11
C LYS A 251 -23.16 1.51 -7.95
N SER A 252 -21.88 1.31 -7.66
CA SER A 252 -20.96 0.42 -8.38
C SER A 252 -20.79 -0.95 -7.67
N ALA A 253 -21.34 -1.10 -6.46
CA ALA A 253 -21.20 -2.30 -5.64
C ALA A 253 -21.81 -3.57 -6.24
N HIS A 254 -22.78 -3.43 -7.16
CA HIS A 254 -23.41 -4.55 -7.84
C HIS A 254 -22.40 -5.46 -8.56
N ILE A 255 -21.26 -4.93 -9.01
CA ILE A 255 -20.16 -5.71 -9.62
C ILE A 255 -19.54 -6.68 -8.61
N LEU A 256 -19.37 -6.28 -7.34
CA LEU A 256 -18.73 -7.12 -6.31
C LEU A 256 -19.60 -8.34 -5.93
N THR A 257 -20.91 -8.26 -6.17
CA THR A 257 -21.84 -9.38 -5.92
C THR A 257 -21.59 -10.60 -6.82
N TRP A 258 -20.85 -10.43 -7.92
CA TRP A 258 -20.53 -11.49 -8.89
C TRP A 258 -19.36 -12.40 -8.50
N ARG A 259 -18.54 -12.01 -7.51
CA ARG A 259 -17.53 -12.89 -6.92
C ARG A 259 -18.15 -14.25 -6.61
N LYS A 260 -17.46 -15.37 -6.84
CA LYS A 260 -17.98 -16.73 -6.59
C LYS A 260 -17.54 -17.30 -5.24
N TYR A 261 -16.36 -16.94 -4.77
CA TYR A 261 -15.86 -17.35 -3.46
C TYR A 261 -16.71 -16.77 -2.31
N PHE A 262 -16.83 -17.52 -1.22
CA PHE A 262 -17.40 -17.08 0.05
C PHE A 262 -16.72 -17.84 1.20
N GLY A 263 -16.64 -17.23 2.38
CA GLY A 263 -16.19 -17.85 3.62
C GLY A 263 -17.32 -17.97 4.65
N GLY A 264 -16.95 -18.32 5.89
CA GLY A 264 -17.85 -18.09 7.03
C GLY A 264 -18.13 -16.58 7.19
N GLY A 265 -19.23 -16.21 7.83
CA GLY A 265 -19.56 -14.80 8.04
C GLY A 265 -20.19 -14.07 6.85
N THR A 266 -19.89 -14.43 5.59
CA THR A 266 -20.50 -13.82 4.38
C THR A 266 -21.73 -14.58 3.82
N VAL A 267 -22.15 -15.63 4.51
CA VAL A 267 -23.23 -16.55 4.13
C VAL A 267 -24.33 -16.57 5.20
N SER A 268 -25.60 -16.55 4.78
CA SER A 268 -26.79 -16.63 5.64
C SER A 268 -27.39 -18.05 5.69
N SER A 269 -27.19 -18.86 4.66
CA SER A 269 -27.56 -20.28 4.63
C SER A 269 -26.69 -21.07 3.64
N LEU A 270 -26.34 -22.32 3.98
CA LEU A 270 -25.53 -23.22 3.16
C LEU A 270 -26.05 -24.66 3.26
N THR A 271 -26.33 -25.28 2.11
CA THR A 271 -26.63 -26.71 1.98
C THR A 271 -25.49 -27.37 1.21
N VAL A 272 -24.92 -28.44 1.77
CA VAL A 272 -23.79 -29.19 1.17
C VAL A 272 -24.20 -30.59 0.70
N LEU A 273 -25.22 -31.18 1.33
CA LEU A 273 -25.71 -32.52 1.02
C LEU A 273 -26.90 -32.46 0.05
N HIS A 274 -26.96 -33.40 -0.89
CA HIS A 274 -27.94 -33.48 -1.99
C HIS A 274 -27.75 -32.37 -3.05
N GLU A 275 -28.28 -31.17 -2.83
CA GLU A 275 -28.16 -30.04 -3.77
C GLU A 275 -27.33 -28.91 -3.14
N ALA A 276 -26.09 -28.77 -3.61
CA ALA A 276 -25.17 -27.74 -3.14
C ALA A 276 -25.71 -26.34 -3.46
N SER A 277 -26.05 -25.56 -2.43
CA SER A 277 -26.67 -24.24 -2.56
C SER A 277 -26.27 -23.34 -1.40
N TYR A 278 -26.14 -22.03 -1.67
CA TYR A 278 -25.79 -21.04 -0.64
C TYR A 278 -26.52 -19.72 -0.88
N HIS A 279 -26.80 -19.01 0.21
CA HIS A 279 -27.31 -17.65 0.22
C HIS A 279 -26.29 -16.75 0.90
N ARG A 280 -25.86 -15.69 0.21
CA ARG A 280 -25.01 -14.67 0.85
C ARG A 280 -25.82 -13.85 1.85
N LYS A 281 -25.10 -13.17 2.75
CA LYS A 281 -25.63 -11.94 3.34
C LYS A 281 -25.66 -10.83 2.29
N ASP A 282 -26.73 -10.06 2.30
CA ASP A 282 -26.99 -8.96 1.37
C ASP A 282 -27.56 -7.70 2.06
N ALA A 283 -27.50 -7.65 3.40
CA ALA A 283 -27.92 -6.50 4.21
C ALA A 283 -27.06 -5.25 3.95
N THR A 284 -25.75 -5.43 3.85
CA THR A 284 -24.77 -4.39 3.47
C THR A 284 -23.80 -4.91 2.40
N ILE A 285 -22.95 -4.04 1.84
CA ILE A 285 -21.96 -4.47 0.85
C ILE A 285 -20.81 -5.21 1.54
N HIS A 286 -20.40 -4.77 2.73
CA HIS A 286 -19.30 -5.37 3.46
C HIS A 286 -19.67 -6.75 4.05
N ASP A 287 -20.91 -6.95 4.52
CA ASP A 287 -21.44 -8.26 4.97
C ASP A 287 -21.26 -9.40 3.95
N GLY A 288 -21.31 -9.10 2.65
CA GLY A 288 -21.17 -10.09 1.58
C GLY A 288 -19.73 -10.35 1.14
N LEU A 289 -18.76 -9.64 1.70
CA LEU A 289 -17.36 -9.57 1.22
C LEU A 289 -16.31 -9.79 2.32
N GLU A 290 -16.65 -9.53 3.58
CA GLU A 290 -15.76 -9.70 4.75
C GLU A 290 -15.70 -11.18 5.20
N ASP A 291 -15.04 -12.02 4.40
CA ASP A 291 -14.92 -13.46 4.63
C ASP A 291 -14.20 -13.78 5.96
N GLY A 292 -14.86 -14.56 6.82
CA GLY A 292 -14.33 -15.10 8.07
C GLY A 292 -14.78 -14.35 9.32
N THR A 293 -13.97 -14.42 10.38
CA THR A 293 -14.09 -13.49 11.52
C THR A 293 -13.21 -12.29 11.21
N LEU A 294 -13.79 -11.08 11.19
CA LEU A 294 -13.01 -9.85 11.01
C LEU A 294 -11.91 -9.73 12.08
N PRO A 295 -10.78 -9.07 11.78
CA PRO A 295 -9.74 -8.78 12.76
C PRO A 295 -10.20 -7.63 13.68
N PHE A 296 -11.22 -7.87 14.50
CA PHE A 296 -11.89 -6.83 15.29
C PHE A 296 -10.95 -6.11 16.27
N HIS A 297 -9.93 -6.77 16.82
CA HIS A 297 -8.85 -6.11 17.57
C HIS A 297 -8.08 -5.08 16.73
N SER A 298 -7.71 -5.42 15.49
CA SER A 298 -7.07 -4.49 14.56
C SER A 298 -8.04 -3.35 14.17
N ILE A 299 -9.34 -3.61 14.09
CA ILE A 299 -10.34 -2.57 13.83
C ILE A 299 -10.46 -1.63 15.05
N ILE A 300 -10.46 -2.14 16.29
CA ILE A 300 -10.40 -1.31 17.51
C ILE A 300 -9.13 -0.43 17.53
N ALA A 301 -7.98 -1.01 17.16
CA ALA A 301 -6.73 -0.27 17.02
C ALA A 301 -6.81 0.85 15.95
N LEU A 302 -7.51 0.63 14.84
CA LEU A 302 -7.75 1.66 13.82
C LEU A 302 -8.53 2.85 14.38
N GLY A 303 -9.56 2.61 15.21
CA GLY A 303 -10.31 3.69 15.86
C GLY A 303 -9.43 4.53 16.79
N CYS A 304 -8.55 3.87 17.55
CA CYS A 304 -7.54 4.53 18.38
C CYS A 304 -6.56 5.35 17.53
N ALA A 305 -6.10 4.79 16.41
CA ALA A 305 -5.17 5.41 15.47
C ALA A 305 -5.72 6.69 14.83
N ILE A 306 -6.97 6.66 14.35
CA ILE A 306 -7.63 7.83 13.73
C ILE A 306 -7.73 8.99 14.74
N ASP A 307 -8.09 8.70 15.99
CA ASP A 307 -8.18 9.72 17.03
C ASP A 307 -6.82 10.32 17.36
N VAL A 308 -5.83 9.50 17.73
CA VAL A 308 -4.47 9.97 18.08
C VAL A 308 -3.85 10.75 16.94
N HIS A 309 -3.99 10.29 15.70
CA HIS A 309 -3.47 10.97 14.53
C HIS A 309 -4.14 12.35 14.29
N ARG A 310 -5.45 12.46 14.52
CA ARG A 310 -6.16 13.75 14.50
C ARG A 310 -5.66 14.66 15.64
N ASP A 311 -5.45 14.12 16.83
CA ASP A 311 -5.14 14.93 18.01
C ASP A 311 -3.69 15.47 17.95
N LEU A 312 -2.73 14.69 17.42
CA LEU A 312 -1.34 15.12 17.19
C LEU A 312 -1.19 16.09 16.00
N TYR A 313 -1.79 15.77 14.84
CA TYR A 313 -1.52 16.49 13.58
C TYR A 313 -2.64 17.44 13.13
N GLY A 314 -3.83 17.33 13.70
CA GLY A 314 -5.02 18.10 13.35
C GLY A 314 -5.71 17.63 12.06
N SER A 315 -5.02 17.72 10.91
CA SER A 315 -5.61 17.39 9.61
C SER A 315 -4.58 16.96 8.57
N MET A 316 -5.01 16.14 7.60
CA MET A 316 -4.19 15.72 6.46
C MET A 316 -3.65 16.89 5.65
N ALA A 317 -4.36 18.03 5.58
CA ALA A 317 -3.89 19.24 4.90
C ALA A 317 -2.67 19.90 5.59
N LYS A 318 -2.61 19.84 6.93
CA LYS A 318 -1.43 20.28 7.70
C LYS A 318 -0.26 19.34 7.47
N ILE A 319 -0.50 18.03 7.51
CA ILE A 319 0.52 17.01 7.20
C ILE A 319 1.09 17.23 5.80
N SER A 320 0.22 17.36 4.78
CA SER A 320 0.63 17.61 3.39
C SER A 320 1.48 18.87 3.26
N SER A 321 1.10 19.95 3.95
CA SER A 321 1.84 21.23 3.93
C SER A 321 3.21 21.16 4.61
N HIS A 322 3.33 20.33 5.64
CA HIS A 322 4.54 20.09 6.45
C HIS A 322 5.52 19.16 5.75
N THR A 323 5.04 17.99 5.30
CA THR A 323 5.90 17.02 4.60
C THR A 323 6.37 17.56 3.25
N MET A 324 5.55 18.34 2.53
CA MET A 324 5.98 19.04 1.32
C MET A 324 7.07 20.10 1.61
N PHE A 325 6.99 20.82 2.72
CA PHE A 325 8.06 21.75 3.12
C PHE A 325 9.39 21.02 3.33
N LEU A 326 9.37 19.88 4.04
CA LEU A 326 10.56 19.05 4.28
C LEU A 326 11.09 18.41 2.99
N THR A 327 10.21 17.88 2.14
CA THR A 327 10.58 17.22 0.89
C THR A 327 11.15 18.22 -0.11
N ARG A 328 10.63 19.45 -0.13
CA ARG A 328 11.19 20.54 -0.93
C ARG A 328 12.63 20.87 -0.50
N ARG A 329 12.90 21.03 0.81
CA ARG A 329 14.26 21.25 1.30
C ARG A 329 15.20 20.10 0.96
N LEU A 330 14.73 18.87 1.14
CA LEU A 330 15.48 17.66 0.78
C LEU A 330 15.82 17.65 -0.72
N TYR A 331 14.84 17.95 -1.59
CA TYR A 331 15.03 18.05 -3.03
C TYR A 331 16.03 19.16 -3.41
N GLU A 332 15.87 20.37 -2.87
CA GLU A 332 16.78 21.49 -3.12
C GLU A 332 18.21 21.16 -2.68
N GLY A 333 18.37 20.53 -1.51
CA GLY A 333 19.64 20.04 -1.00
C GLY A 333 20.30 19.01 -1.91
N LEU A 334 19.63 17.88 -2.17
CA LEU A 334 20.15 16.82 -3.06
C LEU A 334 20.45 17.33 -4.48
N SER A 335 19.59 18.21 -5.01
CA SER A 335 19.78 18.83 -6.34
C SER A 335 20.98 19.78 -6.40
N SER A 336 21.48 20.25 -5.25
CA SER A 336 22.62 21.18 -5.15
C SER A 336 23.98 20.49 -5.02
N LEU A 337 24.03 19.23 -4.60
CA LEU A 337 25.28 18.50 -4.35
C LEU A 337 26.10 18.29 -5.64
N ARG A 338 27.38 18.65 -5.63
CA ARG A 338 28.31 18.54 -6.76
C ARG A 338 29.63 17.92 -6.32
N HIS A 339 30.19 17.05 -7.16
CA HIS A 339 31.58 16.60 -7.06
C HIS A 339 32.55 17.75 -7.39
N PHE A 340 33.84 17.56 -7.07
CA PHE A 340 34.90 18.54 -7.37
C PHE A 340 34.97 18.98 -8.86
N ASN A 341 34.51 18.13 -9.77
CA ASN A 341 34.47 18.39 -11.21
C ASN A 341 33.16 19.05 -11.71
N GLY A 342 32.31 19.51 -10.79
CA GLY A 342 31.04 20.19 -11.10
C GLY A 342 29.90 19.28 -11.56
N ARG A 343 30.08 17.95 -11.57
CA ARG A 343 28.99 17.01 -11.88
C ARG A 343 28.04 16.82 -10.69
N PRO A 344 26.73 16.59 -10.91
CA PRO A 344 25.78 16.29 -9.85
C PRO A 344 26.10 14.95 -9.18
N VAL A 345 25.93 14.91 -7.86
CA VAL A 345 26.10 13.70 -7.03
C VAL A 345 24.86 12.81 -7.08
N CYS A 346 23.68 13.40 -7.30
CA CYS A 346 22.41 12.68 -7.37
C CYS A 346 21.77 12.81 -8.76
N GLU A 347 21.37 11.68 -9.36
CA GLU A 347 20.36 11.66 -10.43
C GLU A 347 18.99 11.46 -9.78
N ILE A 348 18.17 12.51 -9.73
CA ILE A 348 16.83 12.48 -9.09
C ILE A 348 15.77 12.15 -10.15
N TYR A 349 14.93 11.17 -9.87
CA TYR A 349 13.84 10.73 -10.76
C TYR A 349 12.52 11.39 -10.37
N HIS A 350 12.10 12.35 -11.19
CA HIS A 350 10.75 12.93 -11.17
C HIS A 350 10.23 12.99 -12.62
N ASP A 351 8.90 13.05 -12.80
CA ASP A 351 8.34 13.23 -14.15
C ASP A 351 8.52 14.69 -14.62
N ALA A 352 8.66 14.89 -15.92
CA ALA A 352 8.95 16.18 -16.54
C ALA A 352 7.66 16.99 -16.76
N THR A 353 7.01 17.34 -15.66
CA THR A 353 5.88 18.29 -15.67
C THR A 353 6.38 19.71 -15.90
N ASN A 354 5.57 20.59 -16.48
CA ASN A 354 5.88 22.02 -16.69
C ASN A 354 5.90 22.85 -15.38
N THR A 355 6.06 22.19 -14.23
CA THR A 355 6.05 22.78 -12.89
C THR A 355 7.35 22.46 -12.17
N LEU A 356 7.80 23.37 -11.30
CA LEU A 356 8.95 23.13 -10.43
C LEU A 356 8.68 21.85 -9.59
N PRO A 357 9.57 20.85 -9.59
CA PRO A 357 9.39 19.66 -8.77
C PRO A 357 9.27 20.02 -7.29
N TYR A 358 8.45 19.27 -6.55
CA TYR A 358 8.26 19.44 -5.10
C TYR A 358 7.81 20.86 -4.68
N SER A 359 7.04 21.55 -5.53
CA SER A 359 6.47 22.88 -5.23
C SER A 359 4.95 22.92 -5.10
N ASP A 360 4.24 21.81 -5.33
CA ASP A 360 2.78 21.73 -5.19
C ASP A 360 2.37 20.41 -4.52
N THR A 361 1.55 20.51 -3.48
CA THR A 361 0.96 19.37 -2.76
C THR A 361 -0.01 18.58 -3.64
N ASN A 362 -0.60 19.16 -4.69
CA ASN A 362 -1.55 18.43 -5.52
C ASN A 362 -0.87 17.49 -6.54
N THR A 363 0.35 17.83 -6.98
CA THR A 363 1.10 17.05 -7.99
C THR A 363 2.18 16.16 -7.40
N GLN A 364 2.58 16.38 -6.14
CA GLN A 364 3.71 15.68 -5.53
C GLN A 364 3.44 15.33 -4.05
N GLY A 365 3.91 14.15 -3.65
CA GLY A 365 3.94 13.68 -2.27
C GLY A 365 5.36 13.63 -1.69
N ALA A 366 5.45 13.19 -0.44
CA ALA A 366 6.65 13.28 0.38
C ALA A 366 7.68 12.17 0.12
N THR A 367 8.04 11.94 -1.14
CA THR A 367 8.95 10.84 -1.55
C THR A 367 9.83 11.31 -2.69
N ILE A 368 11.14 11.05 -2.59
CA ILE A 368 12.14 11.31 -3.61
C ILE A 368 12.84 9.99 -3.96
N ALA A 369 12.83 9.62 -5.24
CA ALA A 369 13.64 8.55 -5.80
C ALA A 369 14.87 9.13 -6.50
N PHE A 370 16.04 8.55 -6.26
CA PHE A 370 17.30 8.99 -6.86
C PHE A 370 18.32 7.85 -6.92
N ASN A 371 19.39 8.05 -7.70
CA ASN A 371 20.61 7.27 -7.61
C ASN A 371 21.80 8.18 -7.35
N ILE A 372 22.87 7.63 -6.79
CA ILE A 372 24.11 8.35 -6.51
C ILE A 372 25.12 8.07 -7.63
N LEU A 373 25.75 9.14 -8.10
CA LEU A 373 26.81 9.15 -9.10
C LEU A 373 28.18 9.29 -8.40
N ARG A 374 29.23 8.87 -9.09
CA ARG A 374 30.64 9.18 -8.78
C ARG A 374 31.16 10.29 -9.72
N PRO A 375 32.34 10.89 -9.45
CA PRO A 375 32.93 11.89 -10.34
C PRO A 375 33.10 11.46 -11.79
N ASP A 376 33.38 10.18 -12.04
CA ASP A 376 33.51 9.61 -13.39
C ASP A 376 32.16 9.47 -14.13
N GLY A 377 31.04 9.59 -13.40
CA GLY A 377 29.66 9.40 -13.88
C GLY A 377 29.16 7.95 -13.75
N SER A 378 29.92 7.06 -13.11
CA SER A 378 29.44 5.72 -12.74
C SER A 378 28.47 5.79 -11.56
N TYR A 379 27.56 4.82 -11.46
CA TYR A 379 26.61 4.74 -10.36
C TYR A 379 27.22 4.05 -9.13
N VAL A 380 26.90 4.53 -7.94
CA VAL A 380 27.05 3.77 -6.69
C VAL A 380 25.92 2.74 -6.62
N SER A 381 26.21 1.54 -6.10
CA SER A 381 25.19 0.48 -5.93
C SER A 381 24.17 0.92 -4.87
N TYR A 382 22.89 0.64 -5.08
CA TYR A 382 21.84 1.10 -4.16
C TYR A 382 21.94 0.39 -2.80
N SER A 383 22.40 -0.87 -2.74
CA SER A 383 22.65 -1.56 -1.47
C SER A 383 23.86 -0.99 -0.74
N THR A 384 24.90 -0.54 -1.46
CA THR A 384 26.04 0.17 -0.85
C THR A 384 25.55 1.45 -0.15
N VAL A 385 24.65 2.22 -0.78
CA VAL A 385 24.08 3.43 -0.16
C VAL A 385 23.24 3.09 1.08
N GLU A 386 22.41 2.05 1.00
CA GLU A 386 21.59 1.58 2.14
C GLU A 386 22.46 1.09 3.30
N GLN A 387 23.52 0.33 3.04
CA GLN A 387 24.49 -0.13 4.04
C GLN A 387 25.21 1.03 4.73
N LEU A 388 25.68 2.02 3.96
CA LEU A 388 26.37 3.22 4.51
C LEU A 388 25.41 4.09 5.33
N ALA A 389 24.15 4.22 4.90
CA ALA A 389 23.12 4.93 5.67
C ALA A 389 22.80 4.19 6.98
N ASN A 390 22.64 2.87 6.93
CA ASN A 390 22.38 2.03 8.12
C ASN A 390 23.51 2.13 9.17
N GLN A 391 24.77 2.27 8.74
CA GLN A 391 25.93 2.50 9.63
C GLN A 391 25.91 3.86 10.35
N LYS A 392 25.02 4.77 9.94
CA LYS A 392 24.84 6.12 10.49
C LYS A 392 23.45 6.28 11.15
N ASP A 393 22.74 5.19 11.42
CA ASP A 393 21.35 5.17 11.91
C ASP A 393 20.35 5.96 11.02
N ILE A 394 20.62 5.96 9.71
CA ILE A 394 19.77 6.52 8.66
C ILE A 394 19.14 5.38 7.87
N TYR A 395 17.82 5.28 7.88
CA TYR A 395 17.09 4.17 7.24
C TYR A 395 16.32 4.66 6.02
N VAL A 396 16.90 4.48 4.84
CA VAL A 396 16.27 4.69 3.52
C VAL A 396 15.81 3.36 2.93
N ARG A 397 15.07 3.39 1.81
CA ARG A 397 14.74 2.18 1.05
C ARG A 397 15.53 2.11 -0.25
N ALA A 398 16.30 1.05 -0.45
CA ALA A 398 16.93 0.75 -1.72
C ALA A 398 16.24 -0.42 -2.47
N GLY A 399 16.57 -0.56 -3.76
CA GLY A 399 16.22 -1.74 -4.55
C GLY A 399 15.50 -1.44 -5.87
N GLY A 400 15.11 -2.51 -6.57
CA GLY A 400 14.37 -2.44 -7.84
C GLY A 400 12.99 -1.78 -7.77
N LEU A 401 12.45 -1.58 -6.55
CA LEU A 401 11.12 -1.06 -6.22
C LEU A 401 9.92 -1.76 -6.89
N CYS A 402 8.77 -1.68 -6.23
CA CYS A 402 7.54 -2.36 -6.65
C CYS A 402 6.74 -1.57 -7.70
N ASN A 403 7.40 -0.80 -8.57
CA ASN A 403 6.76 0.05 -9.60
C ASN A 403 7.40 -0.22 -10.98
N PRO A 404 7.21 -1.40 -11.58
CA PRO A 404 8.04 -1.90 -12.67
C PRO A 404 7.98 -1.06 -13.96
N GLY A 405 6.81 -0.50 -14.30
CA GLY A 405 6.67 0.40 -15.45
C GLY A 405 7.38 1.73 -15.24
N GLY A 406 7.30 2.29 -14.03
CA GLY A 406 8.05 3.48 -13.61
C GLY A 406 9.55 3.23 -13.69
N ILE A 407 10.06 2.17 -13.05
CA ILE A 407 11.48 1.82 -13.00
C ILE A 407 12.08 1.63 -14.41
N ALA A 408 11.41 0.88 -15.30
CA ALA A 408 11.86 0.73 -16.68
C ALA A 408 11.91 2.07 -17.44
N SER A 409 10.94 2.95 -17.20
CA SER A 409 10.85 4.27 -17.83
C SER A 409 11.92 5.24 -17.34
N TYR A 410 12.00 5.46 -16.02
CA TYR A 410 12.89 6.46 -15.40
C TYR A 410 14.37 6.08 -15.54
N LEU A 411 14.72 4.79 -15.35
CA LEU A 411 16.10 4.30 -15.52
C LEU A 411 16.48 4.12 -17.00
N LYS A 412 15.54 4.35 -17.93
CA LYS A 412 15.71 4.18 -19.39
C LYS A 412 16.24 2.77 -19.72
N VAL A 413 15.71 1.76 -19.03
CA VAL A 413 16.11 0.34 -19.16
C VAL A 413 15.12 -0.37 -20.06
N ALA A 414 15.58 -0.82 -21.22
CA ALA A 414 14.74 -1.54 -22.17
C ALA A 414 14.25 -2.89 -21.57
N PRO A 415 13.01 -3.35 -21.85
CA PRO A 415 12.45 -4.56 -21.24
C PRO A 415 13.30 -5.84 -21.41
N TRP A 416 14.08 -5.93 -22.49
CA TRP A 416 14.98 -7.05 -22.73
C TRP A 416 16.23 -7.04 -21.83
N HIS A 417 16.65 -5.88 -21.30
CA HIS A 417 17.68 -5.82 -20.25
C HIS A 417 17.21 -6.52 -18.98
N PHE A 418 15.98 -6.30 -18.52
CA PHE A 418 15.43 -6.99 -17.35
C PHE A 418 15.29 -8.50 -17.57
N LYS A 419 14.85 -8.93 -18.76
CA LYS A 419 14.83 -10.36 -19.12
C LYS A 419 16.24 -10.97 -19.07
N ARG A 420 17.24 -10.28 -19.63
CA ARG A 420 18.65 -10.72 -19.59
C ARG A 420 19.21 -10.72 -18.16
N ALA A 421 18.89 -9.73 -17.35
CA ALA A 421 19.26 -9.66 -15.94
C ALA A 421 18.68 -10.84 -15.15
N TRP A 422 17.40 -11.13 -15.34
CA TRP A 422 16.71 -12.27 -14.73
C TRP A 422 17.32 -13.62 -15.12
N SER A 423 17.64 -13.80 -16.41
CA SER A 423 18.38 -14.97 -16.91
C SER A 423 19.82 -15.05 -16.39
N ALA A 424 20.42 -13.93 -16.00
CA ALA A 424 21.72 -13.84 -15.32
C ALA A 424 21.62 -13.94 -13.79
N GLY A 425 20.44 -14.29 -13.24
CA GLY A 425 20.23 -14.53 -11.81
C GLY A 425 19.65 -13.36 -11.00
N HIS A 426 19.43 -12.18 -11.58
CA HIS A 426 18.86 -11.03 -10.86
C HIS A 426 17.48 -11.35 -10.25
N ARG A 427 17.31 -11.07 -8.95
CA ARG A 427 16.04 -11.14 -8.23
C ARG A 427 15.77 -9.82 -7.50
N CYS A 428 14.52 -9.57 -7.13
CA CYS A 428 14.10 -8.30 -6.53
C CYS A 428 14.62 -8.06 -5.09
N SER A 429 15.16 -9.10 -4.45
CA SER A 429 15.67 -9.11 -3.07
C SER A 429 17.12 -9.60 -2.95
N GLU A 430 17.68 -10.19 -4.00
CA GLU A 430 19.00 -10.83 -4.01
C GLU A 430 19.70 -10.42 -5.31
N SER A 431 20.62 -9.46 -5.20
CA SER A 431 21.18 -8.77 -6.37
C SER A 431 22.63 -8.31 -6.23
N GLU A 432 23.44 -8.90 -5.34
CA GLU A 432 24.82 -8.45 -5.02
C GLU A 432 25.74 -8.24 -6.25
N ASN A 433 25.45 -8.88 -7.39
CA ASN A 433 26.19 -8.71 -8.65
C ASN A 433 25.33 -8.23 -9.85
N THR A 434 24.12 -7.69 -9.63
CA THR A 434 23.18 -7.30 -10.70
C THR A 434 22.50 -5.94 -10.49
N GLU A 435 23.00 -5.13 -9.56
CA GLU A 435 22.48 -3.77 -9.29
C GLU A 435 22.82 -2.76 -10.39
N ILE A 436 23.93 -2.96 -11.10
CA ILE A 436 24.39 -2.12 -12.21
C ILE A 436 24.71 -3.04 -13.39
N ILE A 437 23.94 -2.95 -14.46
CA ILE A 437 24.08 -3.79 -15.66
C ILE A 437 24.36 -2.89 -16.85
N ASN A 438 25.48 -3.12 -17.53
CA ASN A 438 25.96 -2.30 -18.65
C ASN A 438 26.03 -0.79 -18.31
N GLY A 439 26.44 -0.47 -17.08
CA GLY A 439 26.53 0.92 -16.59
C GLY A 439 25.19 1.58 -16.25
N LYS A 440 24.07 0.84 -16.25
CA LYS A 440 22.76 1.34 -15.81
C LYS A 440 22.33 0.68 -14.50
N PRO A 441 21.77 1.43 -13.54
CA PRO A 441 21.20 0.85 -12.33
C PRO A 441 19.95 0.03 -12.66
N THR A 442 19.68 -1.01 -11.88
CA THR A 442 18.44 -1.83 -11.95
C THR A 442 17.42 -1.45 -10.88
N GLY A 443 17.78 -0.51 -10.00
CA GLY A 443 16.94 0.01 -8.92
C GLY A 443 17.29 1.46 -8.58
N VAL A 444 16.76 1.94 -7.44
CA VAL A 444 16.96 3.30 -6.93
C VAL A 444 17.10 3.30 -5.41
N VAL A 445 17.58 4.40 -4.86
CA VAL A 445 17.39 4.78 -3.46
C VAL A 445 16.14 5.66 -3.36
N ARG A 446 15.34 5.45 -2.33
CA ARG A 446 14.10 6.19 -2.03
C ARG A 446 14.16 6.73 -0.61
N ALA A 447 14.12 8.06 -0.49
CA ALA A 447 13.88 8.75 0.76
C ALA A 447 12.43 9.25 0.80
N SER A 448 11.73 9.04 1.90
CA SER A 448 10.32 9.36 2.07
C SER A 448 10.03 9.83 3.49
N LEU A 449 9.26 10.91 3.62
CA LEU A 449 9.04 11.66 4.87
C LEU A 449 7.59 11.47 5.36
N GLY A 450 7.43 11.27 6.66
CA GLY A 450 6.14 11.05 7.32
C GLY A 450 5.66 12.27 8.10
N ALA A 451 4.46 12.16 8.71
CA ALA A 451 3.87 13.24 9.50
C ALA A 451 4.73 13.65 10.72
N MET A 452 5.47 12.69 11.28
CA MET A 452 6.40 12.81 12.41
C MET A 452 7.83 13.25 12.02
N SER A 453 8.16 13.33 10.73
CA SER A 453 9.49 13.78 10.29
C SER A 453 9.66 15.27 10.61
N ILE A 454 10.88 15.68 10.92
CA ILE A 454 11.24 17.06 11.29
C ILE A 454 12.44 17.56 10.47
N LEU A 455 12.76 18.84 10.63
CA LEU A 455 13.81 19.51 9.86
C LEU A 455 15.19 18.86 10.05
N SER A 456 15.50 18.40 11.26
CA SER A 456 16.76 17.72 11.56
C SER A 456 16.91 16.39 10.82
N ASP A 457 15.83 15.66 10.52
CA ASP A 457 15.92 14.40 9.76
C ASP A 457 16.44 14.65 8.34
N VAL A 458 15.94 15.73 7.72
CA VAL A 458 16.39 16.19 6.39
C VAL A 458 17.84 16.67 6.46
N ASP A 459 18.21 17.40 7.50
CA ASP A 459 19.56 17.97 7.63
C ASP A 459 20.62 16.92 7.96
N ILE A 460 20.30 15.92 8.81
CA ILE A 460 21.16 14.75 9.06
C ILE A 460 21.36 13.97 7.76
N PHE A 461 20.30 13.77 6.97
CA PHE A 461 20.42 13.07 5.69
C PHE A 461 21.28 13.82 4.67
N LEU A 462 21.09 15.14 4.55
CA LEU A 462 21.91 15.97 3.66
C LEU A 462 23.38 16.03 4.11
N ALA A 463 23.65 16.06 5.42
CA ALA A 463 25.00 15.97 5.97
C ALA A 463 25.66 14.62 5.65
N PHE A 464 24.95 13.49 5.87
CA PHE A 464 25.42 12.16 5.46
C PHE A 464 25.75 12.10 3.96
N MET A 465 24.89 12.65 3.11
CA MET A 465 25.11 12.67 1.66
C MET A 465 26.37 13.48 1.27
N LEU A 466 26.62 14.60 1.97
CA LEU A 466 27.83 15.41 1.80
C LEU A 466 29.08 14.65 2.27
N GLU A 467 29.09 14.19 3.53
CA GLU A 467 30.22 13.49 4.16
C GLU A 467 30.63 12.17 3.46
N THR A 468 29.68 11.50 2.80
CA THR A 468 29.89 10.14 2.29
C THR A 468 30.10 10.07 0.77
N PHE A 469 29.53 11.01 0.01
CA PHE A 469 29.50 10.94 -1.47
C PHE A 469 29.98 12.20 -2.18
N VAL A 470 30.39 13.23 -1.45
CA VAL A 470 31.10 14.39 -2.01
C VAL A 470 32.55 14.27 -1.59
N GLU A 471 33.48 14.35 -2.54
CA GLU A 471 34.90 14.38 -2.22
C GLU A 471 35.21 15.64 -1.43
N ASP A 472 36.13 15.55 -0.47
CA ASP A 472 36.68 16.72 0.20
C ASP A 472 37.08 17.77 -0.86
N LEU A 473 36.35 18.90 -0.90
CA LEU A 473 37.05 20.16 -1.13
C LEU A 473 38.15 20.20 -0.09
N ASP A 474 39.34 20.67 -0.45
CA ASP A 474 40.42 20.81 0.51
C ASP A 474 40.06 21.90 1.53
N LEU A 475 39.32 21.51 2.58
CA LEU A 475 38.66 22.39 3.55
C LEU A 475 39.69 23.14 4.42
N SER A 476 40.97 22.76 4.31
CA SER A 476 42.12 23.52 4.79
C SER A 476 42.21 24.94 4.20
N LEU A 477 41.57 25.21 3.05
CA LEU A 477 41.68 26.47 2.30
C LEU A 477 40.48 27.43 2.41
N SER A 478 39.34 27.03 2.99
CA SER A 478 38.09 27.84 2.94
C SER A 478 37.68 28.52 4.25
N GLY A 479 38.24 28.14 5.40
CA GLY A 479 38.23 28.94 6.64
C GLY A 479 36.87 29.26 7.28
N GLN A 480 35.74 28.66 6.84
CA GLN A 480 34.41 28.94 7.38
C GLN A 480 33.73 27.66 7.91
N ALA A 481 33.56 27.62 9.24
CA ALA A 481 32.89 26.56 9.98
C ALA A 481 31.38 26.80 10.11
N VAL A 482 30.55 25.85 9.68
CA VAL A 482 29.10 25.81 9.95
C VAL A 482 28.83 24.88 11.13
N ILE A 483 28.40 25.45 12.24
CA ILE A 483 28.09 24.69 13.46
C ILE A 483 26.66 24.15 13.36
N VAL A 484 26.51 22.84 13.15
CA VAL A 484 25.22 22.17 13.34
C VAL A 484 25.04 21.87 14.83
N THR A 485 24.14 22.60 15.48
CA THR A 485 23.83 22.38 16.90
C THR A 485 22.74 21.34 17.05
N ALA A 486 23.13 20.11 17.40
CA ALA A 486 22.20 19.17 18.01
C ALA A 486 21.67 19.77 19.34
N PRO A 487 20.39 19.56 19.70
CA PRO A 487 19.84 20.05 20.96
C PRO A 487 20.60 19.44 22.16
N LYS A 488 20.84 20.26 23.18
CA LYS A 488 21.53 19.81 24.41
C LYS A 488 20.70 18.78 25.16
N GLN A 489 21.24 17.59 25.35
CA GLN A 489 20.75 16.64 26.35
C GLN A 489 20.80 17.29 27.75
N GLN A 490 19.66 17.34 28.43
CA GLN A 490 19.59 17.47 29.88
C GLN A 490 19.10 16.14 30.46
N ASN A 491 20.02 15.34 31.01
CA ASN A 491 19.68 14.16 31.80
C ASN A 491 20.68 13.95 32.93
N SER A 492 20.20 14.00 34.17
CA SER A 492 20.75 13.36 35.37
C SER A 492 19.69 13.52 36.49
N PRO A 493 19.65 12.68 37.55
CA PRO A 493 20.62 11.66 37.98
C PRO A 493 20.18 10.24 37.56
N ILE A 494 21.07 9.27 37.33
CA ILE A 494 22.17 8.80 38.18
C ILE A 494 23.42 8.54 37.33
N GLY A 495 24.61 8.87 37.85
CA GLY A 495 25.81 9.02 37.04
C GLY A 495 26.48 7.72 36.57
N ARG A 496 27.00 7.79 35.34
CA ARG A 496 28.26 7.16 34.85
C ARG A 496 28.80 8.04 33.70
N ASN A 497 30.11 7.95 33.47
CA ASN A 497 30.94 8.92 32.73
C ASN A 497 30.34 9.52 31.44
N GLN A 498 30.49 10.84 31.31
CA GLN A 498 30.24 11.57 30.06
C GLN A 498 31.37 11.32 29.05
N GLU A 499 31.04 10.77 27.89
CA GLU A 499 31.81 11.02 26.68
C GLU A 499 31.25 12.26 25.97
N PHE A 500 32.13 13.17 25.55
CA PHE A 500 31.74 14.42 24.92
C PHE A 500 31.41 14.17 23.44
N VAL A 501 30.12 14.21 23.08
CA VAL A 501 29.73 14.37 21.67
C VAL A 501 30.03 15.81 21.26
N SER A 502 31.14 16.00 20.55
CA SER A 502 31.50 17.28 19.94
C SER A 502 30.45 17.75 18.93
N PRO A 503 30.22 19.07 18.78
CA PRO A 503 29.35 19.57 17.72
C PRO A 503 29.92 19.19 16.35
N VAL A 504 29.06 18.72 15.44
CA VAL A 504 29.46 18.47 14.06
C VAL A 504 29.64 19.82 13.36
N ILE A 505 30.88 20.10 12.98
CA ILE A 505 31.23 21.23 12.14
C ILE A 505 31.19 20.74 10.69
N VAL A 506 30.20 21.21 9.94
CA VAL A 506 30.12 21.02 8.49
C VAL A 506 30.66 22.31 7.85
N ASN A 507 31.29 22.25 6.68
CA ASN A 507 31.67 23.46 5.94
C ASN A 507 30.79 23.56 4.69
N GLY A 508 30.21 24.75 4.44
CA GLY A 508 29.24 24.96 3.37
C GLY A 508 29.49 26.24 2.57
N PRO A 509 29.06 26.31 1.30
CA PRO A 509 29.31 27.46 0.43
C PRO A 509 28.52 28.72 0.83
N GLU A 510 29.05 29.89 0.52
CA GLU A 510 28.62 31.23 1.03
C GLU A 510 27.13 31.59 0.83
N ASN A 511 26.43 30.94 -0.10
CA ASN A 511 25.01 31.20 -0.40
C ASN A 511 24.02 30.23 0.29
N TRP A 512 24.47 29.44 1.27
CA TRP A 512 23.62 28.46 1.97
C TRP A 512 22.62 29.14 2.92
N PRO A 513 21.29 28.90 2.80
CA PRO A 513 20.27 29.65 3.53
C PRO A 513 20.04 29.11 4.95
N ILE A 514 21.02 29.29 5.84
CA ILE A 514 20.79 29.15 7.29
C ILE A 514 20.16 30.44 7.81
N ARG A 515 18.86 30.40 8.12
CA ARG A 515 18.25 31.44 8.96
C ARG A 515 18.94 31.41 10.32
N LYS A 516 19.47 32.55 10.75
CA LYS A 516 19.86 32.75 12.17
C LYS A 516 18.67 32.37 13.05
N LEU A 517 18.95 31.56 14.07
CA LEU A 517 17.97 31.20 15.11
C LEU A 517 17.35 32.48 15.70
N LEU A 518 16.02 32.49 15.83
CA LEU A 518 15.32 33.54 16.57
C LEU A 518 15.75 33.45 18.05
N PRO A 519 16.04 34.57 18.73
CA PRO A 519 16.48 34.54 20.12
C PRO A 519 15.37 34.00 21.03
N ILE A 520 15.65 32.88 21.69
CA ILE A 520 14.79 32.33 22.75
C ILE A 520 14.87 33.29 23.94
N ASN A 521 13.72 33.86 24.32
CA ASN A 521 13.62 34.84 25.40
C ASN A 521 13.72 34.15 26.76
N THR A 522 14.92 34.08 27.34
CA THR A 522 15.20 33.50 28.66
C THR A 522 14.81 34.43 29.83
N ALA A 523 13.57 34.91 29.82
CA ALA A 523 12.99 35.67 30.92
C ALA A 523 12.30 34.76 31.95
N LEU A 524 13.08 34.35 32.95
CA LEU A 524 12.71 33.83 34.29
C LEU A 524 11.21 33.66 34.60
N LYS A 525 10.79 32.42 34.90
CA LYS A 525 9.62 32.13 35.77
C LYS A 525 9.93 31.05 36.81
N GLN A 526 10.15 31.53 38.02
CA GLN A 526 9.97 30.99 39.38
C GLN A 526 9.93 29.46 39.64
N ASP A 527 10.67 29.06 40.69
CA ASP A 527 10.78 27.70 41.24
C ASP A 527 9.44 27.20 41.83
N PRO A 528 8.99 25.96 41.54
CA PRO A 528 7.72 25.42 42.06
C PRO A 528 7.66 25.09 43.55
N ARG A 529 8.74 25.28 44.34
CA ARG A 529 8.84 24.73 45.71
C ARG A 529 8.23 25.57 46.85
N ASP A 530 7.70 26.76 46.58
CA ASP A 530 7.08 27.62 47.59
C ASP A 530 5.53 27.57 47.58
N ARG A 531 4.93 26.44 48.02
CA ARG A 531 3.56 26.41 48.56
C ARG A 531 3.43 25.40 49.72
N PRO A 532 2.74 25.76 50.83
CA PRO A 532 2.58 24.89 52.01
C PRO A 532 1.47 23.82 51.81
N PRO A 533 1.49 22.73 52.60
CA PRO A 533 0.54 21.63 52.46
C PRO A 533 -0.82 21.88 53.15
N GLN A 534 -1.88 21.27 52.61
CA GLN A 534 -3.15 21.07 53.31
C GLN A 534 -3.49 19.57 53.44
N ARG A 535 -3.80 19.20 54.67
CA ARG A 535 -4.49 18.00 55.18
C ARG A 535 -5.98 18.33 55.37
N ASP A 536 -6.96 17.45 55.61
CA ASP A 536 -7.15 15.97 55.62
C ASP A 536 -8.47 15.71 54.79
N GLU A 537 -9.01 14.53 54.47
CA GLU A 537 -9.57 13.38 55.23
C GLU A 537 -9.63 12.20 54.21
N MET A 538 -9.28 10.92 54.42
CA MET A 538 -9.35 9.94 55.52
C MET A 538 -10.71 9.22 55.68
N TYR A 539 -10.77 7.95 55.25
CA TYR A 539 -11.30 6.72 55.91
C TYR A 539 -11.39 5.62 54.81
N ASP A 540 -10.65 4.50 54.74
CA ASP A 540 -9.92 3.61 55.67
C ASP A 540 -10.67 2.27 55.96
N TYR A 541 -9.88 1.23 56.29
CA TYR A 541 -10.20 -0.20 56.46
C TYR A 541 -10.45 -1.02 55.15
N GLU A 542 -9.97 -2.26 54.96
CA GLU A 542 -8.98 -3.07 55.71
C GLU A 542 -8.35 -4.18 54.80
N ASN A 543 -7.42 -4.99 55.33
CA ASN A 543 -6.85 -6.21 54.72
C ASN A 543 -7.68 -7.47 55.05
N ASN A 544 -7.53 -8.54 54.27
CA ASN A 544 -7.52 -9.88 54.87
C ASN A 544 -6.65 -10.89 54.10
N HIS A 545 -5.89 -11.69 54.85
CA HIS A 545 -5.18 -12.86 54.33
C HIS A 545 -6.14 -14.06 54.26
N ASP A 546 -6.02 -14.89 53.23
CA ASP A 546 -5.68 -16.31 53.46
C ASP A 546 -5.35 -17.06 52.17
N ARG A 547 -4.45 -18.06 52.30
CA ARG A 547 -4.25 -19.13 51.31
C ARG A 547 -4.99 -20.38 51.80
N PRO A 548 -5.39 -21.27 50.90
CA PRO A 548 -4.58 -22.49 50.80
C PRO A 548 -4.30 -22.89 49.35
N GLY A 549 -3.17 -23.58 49.15
CA GLY A 549 -2.81 -24.14 47.84
C GLY A 549 -3.08 -25.65 47.79
N THR A 550 -3.36 -26.16 46.58
CA THR A 550 -3.16 -27.56 46.22
C THR A 550 -2.52 -27.66 44.83
N SER A 551 -1.83 -28.77 44.59
CA SER A 551 -0.79 -28.93 43.60
C SER A 551 -1.19 -29.71 42.33
N HIS A 552 -0.29 -29.67 41.34
CA HIS A 552 -0.14 -30.58 40.19
C HIS A 552 -1.13 -30.46 39.01
N SER A 553 -0.62 -30.00 37.87
CA SER A 553 -0.16 -30.94 36.83
C SER A 553 0.86 -30.28 35.89
N THR A 554 1.84 -31.05 35.44
CA THR A 554 2.95 -30.61 34.57
C THR A 554 2.80 -31.16 33.15
N SER A 555 3.05 -30.34 32.13
CA SER A 555 3.41 -30.84 30.81
C SER A 555 4.30 -29.87 30.02
N TYR A 556 5.59 -30.18 30.02
CA TYR A 556 6.61 -29.95 28.98
C TYR A 556 6.81 -28.56 28.34
N HIS A 557 8.03 -28.04 28.55
CA HIS A 557 8.66 -27.05 27.69
C HIS A 557 8.84 -27.57 26.25
N SER A 558 8.67 -26.68 25.28
CA SER A 558 9.44 -26.69 24.03
C SER A 558 9.81 -25.25 23.67
N PRO A 559 11.10 -24.92 23.43
CA PRO A 559 11.53 -23.54 23.17
C PRO A 559 11.28 -23.19 21.70
N VAL A 560 10.07 -22.70 21.39
CA VAL A 560 9.80 -22.10 20.07
C VAL A 560 10.38 -20.70 20.07
N HIS A 561 11.50 -20.53 19.36
CA HIS A 561 11.99 -19.21 18.98
C HIS A 561 10.92 -18.49 18.16
N HIS A 562 10.33 -17.43 18.72
CA HIS A 562 9.53 -16.48 17.95
C HIS A 562 10.45 -15.67 17.02
N ILE A 563 10.79 -16.26 15.87
CA ILE A 563 11.34 -15.51 14.75
C ILE A 563 10.20 -14.66 14.19
N SER A 564 10.19 -13.39 14.53
CA SER A 564 9.34 -12.37 13.92
C SER A 564 9.76 -12.20 12.45
N THR A 565 9.12 -12.94 11.55
CA THR A 565 9.31 -12.77 10.11
C THR A 565 8.66 -11.46 9.64
N ALA A 566 9.39 -10.37 9.78
CA ALA A 566 9.12 -9.12 9.09
C ALA A 566 9.39 -9.31 7.58
N SER A 567 8.44 -9.94 6.88
CA SER A 567 8.44 -10.11 5.43
C SER A 567 7.05 -9.75 4.90
N ASN A 568 6.85 -8.44 4.70
CA ASN A 568 5.70 -7.91 3.97
C ASN A 568 6.18 -7.38 2.61
N ASP A 569 5.34 -7.61 1.59
CA ASP A 569 5.58 -7.34 0.17
C ASP A 569 6.66 -8.20 -0.53
N SER A 570 6.39 -9.51 -0.63
CA SER A 570 6.86 -10.34 -1.75
C SER A 570 5.79 -11.36 -2.16
N ALA A 571 5.25 -11.20 -3.37
CA ALA A 571 4.26 -12.12 -3.92
C ALA A 571 4.93 -13.42 -4.39
N ILE A 572 4.80 -14.48 -3.60
CA ILE A 572 5.27 -15.82 -3.99
C ILE A 572 4.33 -16.37 -5.07
N VAL A 573 4.80 -16.40 -6.31
CA VAL A 573 4.20 -17.19 -7.38
C VAL A 573 4.76 -18.61 -7.29
N MET A 574 4.00 -19.53 -6.71
CA MET A 574 4.36 -20.96 -6.77
C MET A 574 3.98 -21.52 -8.14
N SER A 575 4.96 -21.72 -9.01
CA SER A 575 4.82 -22.56 -10.20
C SER A 575 5.12 -24.01 -9.84
N THR A 576 4.12 -24.88 -9.95
CA THR A 576 4.28 -26.33 -9.83
C THR A 576 5.02 -26.91 -11.03
N GLU A 577 6.30 -27.25 -10.88
CA GLU A 577 6.95 -28.26 -11.73
C GLU A 577 8.17 -28.85 -11.00
N GLY A 578 8.02 -30.07 -10.51
CA GLY A 578 9.12 -30.79 -9.86
C GLY A 578 9.90 -31.65 -10.86
N LYS A 579 11.23 -31.48 -10.91
CA LYS A 579 12.15 -32.50 -11.42
C LYS A 579 13.36 -32.61 -10.50
N TYR A 580 13.65 -33.84 -10.13
CA TYR A 580 14.64 -34.25 -9.15
C TYR A 580 15.54 -35.29 -9.83
N TRP A 581 16.85 -35.03 -9.84
CA TRP A 581 17.98 -35.93 -10.17
C TRP A 581 19.23 -35.17 -9.69
N ASP A 582 20.29 -35.76 -9.14
CA ASP A 582 20.60 -37.17 -8.89
C ASP A 582 21.64 -37.21 -7.76
N GLU A 583 21.64 -38.24 -6.89
CA GLU A 583 22.91 -38.83 -6.45
C GLU A 583 22.74 -40.26 -5.90
N ILE A 584 23.74 -41.08 -6.17
CA ILE A 584 23.67 -42.55 -6.19
C ILE A 584 24.38 -43.11 -4.95
N ASN A 585 23.77 -44.10 -4.25
CA ASN A 585 24.41 -45.41 -4.05
C ASN A 585 23.60 -46.51 -3.33
N GLN A 586 23.85 -47.74 -3.81
CA GLN A 586 23.78 -49.05 -3.13
C GLN A 586 22.43 -49.64 -2.66
N GLY A 587 22.05 -50.77 -3.30
CA GLY A 587 22.08 -52.03 -2.53
C GLY A 587 20.95 -53.07 -2.64
N GLY A 588 20.60 -53.58 -3.84
CA GLY A 588 19.91 -54.88 -4.02
C GLY A 588 18.41 -54.96 -3.63
N GLY A 589 17.59 -55.86 -4.20
CA GLY A 589 17.80 -56.80 -5.30
C GLY A 589 16.61 -57.76 -5.48
N TYR A 590 16.39 -58.28 -6.70
CA TYR A 590 15.45 -59.36 -7.08
C TYR A 590 13.93 -59.02 -6.95
N GLU A 591 12.97 -59.49 -7.76
CA GLU A 591 12.94 -60.31 -9.00
C GLU A 591 11.56 -60.11 -9.69
N THR A 592 11.40 -59.88 -11.00
CA THR A 592 11.19 -60.91 -12.07
C THR A 592 10.88 -60.24 -13.44
N TRP A 593 10.76 -61.03 -14.51
CA TRP A 593 11.02 -60.70 -15.94
C TRP A 593 9.74 -60.86 -16.86
N PRO A 594 9.74 -60.79 -18.24
CA PRO A 594 9.35 -59.58 -18.98
C PRO A 594 8.40 -59.79 -20.24
N PRO A 595 8.70 -59.44 -21.53
CA PRO A 595 8.27 -58.18 -22.18
C PRO A 595 7.63 -58.24 -23.61
N LYS A 596 7.26 -57.04 -24.12
CA LYS A 596 7.39 -56.51 -25.50
C LYS A 596 6.72 -57.22 -26.71
N TRP A 597 6.06 -56.39 -27.53
CA TRP A 597 6.46 -56.23 -28.94
C TRP A 597 6.20 -54.80 -29.47
N GLU A 598 7.06 -54.33 -30.37
CA GLU A 598 6.86 -53.18 -31.26
C GLU A 598 6.75 -53.69 -32.70
N ARG A 599 6.05 -52.98 -33.61
CA ARG A 599 6.69 -52.26 -34.75
C ARG A 599 5.72 -51.76 -35.85
N ARG A 600 5.95 -50.50 -36.22
CA ARG A 600 6.03 -49.91 -37.59
C ARG A 600 4.79 -49.72 -38.48
N HIS A 601 4.62 -48.45 -38.87
CA HIS A 601 4.36 -47.90 -40.23
C HIS A 601 3.49 -48.70 -41.22
N SER A 602 2.48 -48.08 -41.84
CA SER A 602 2.73 -47.10 -42.92
C SER A 602 1.45 -46.35 -43.35
N ASN A 603 1.62 -45.20 -44.01
CA ASN A 603 0.52 -44.40 -44.57
C ASN A 603 0.00 -44.97 -45.90
N GLY A 604 -1.31 -44.89 -46.12
CA GLY A 604 -1.96 -45.06 -47.43
C GLY A 604 -3.23 -44.22 -47.49
N LYS A 605 -3.42 -43.47 -48.58
CA LYS A 605 -4.64 -42.67 -48.83
C LYS A 605 -5.67 -43.53 -49.59
N ASP A 606 -6.96 -43.22 -49.45
CA ASP A 606 -7.81 -42.63 -50.51
C ASP A 606 -9.32 -42.93 -50.33
N ASN A 607 -10.09 -41.87 -50.62
CA ASN A 607 -11.47 -41.76 -51.12
C ASN A 607 -12.64 -42.76 -50.85
N GLU A 608 -13.77 -42.10 -50.56
CA GLU A 608 -15.13 -42.29 -51.12
C GLU A 608 -16.19 -43.25 -50.52
N ASN A 609 -17.35 -42.63 -50.24
CA ASN A 609 -18.74 -43.10 -50.41
C ASN A 609 -19.10 -44.54 -49.99
N THR A 610 -20.06 -44.72 -49.08
CA THR A 610 -21.49 -44.81 -49.47
C THR A 610 -22.49 -44.65 -48.31
N LYS A 611 -23.78 -44.48 -48.66
CA LYS A 611 -24.92 -44.22 -47.76
C LYS A 611 -25.50 -45.50 -47.13
N SER A 612 -26.14 -45.39 -45.96
CA SER A 612 -27.60 -45.62 -45.78
C SER A 612 -28.04 -45.55 -44.30
N ASP A 613 -29.27 -45.06 -44.08
CA ASP A 613 -30.29 -45.40 -43.07
C ASP A 613 -29.91 -45.54 -41.56
N SER A 614 -30.69 -45.09 -40.57
CA SER A 614 -32.05 -44.51 -40.54
C SER A 614 -32.28 -43.66 -39.26
N ARG A 615 -33.34 -42.84 -39.23
CA ARG A 615 -33.83 -42.06 -38.05
C ARG A 615 -35.06 -42.73 -37.42
N PRO A 616 -35.31 -42.52 -36.11
CA PRO A 616 -36.29 -41.49 -35.67
C PRO A 616 -35.74 -40.63 -34.48
N THR A 617 -35.92 -39.30 -34.36
CA THR A 617 -37.12 -38.52 -33.92
C THR A 617 -37.84 -39.12 -32.71
N GLU A 618 -38.13 -38.46 -31.57
CA GLU A 618 -38.02 -37.09 -31.03
C GLU A 618 -37.83 -37.20 -29.48
N GLN A 619 -37.33 -36.22 -28.71
CA GLN A 619 -38.11 -35.09 -28.17
C GLN A 619 -37.20 -34.00 -27.56
N LYS A 620 -37.67 -32.75 -27.60
CA LYS A 620 -37.00 -31.57 -27.02
C LYS A 620 -37.28 -31.40 -25.53
N GLY A 621 -36.25 -31.54 -24.68
CA GLY A 621 -36.29 -31.10 -23.27
C GLY A 621 -35.98 -29.60 -23.14
N LYS A 622 -36.81 -28.85 -22.41
CA LYS A 622 -36.63 -27.41 -22.16
C LYS A 622 -35.41 -27.14 -21.29
N LYS A 623 -34.55 -26.17 -21.67
CA LYS A 623 -33.61 -25.53 -20.74
C LYS A 623 -34.36 -24.50 -19.89
N PRO A 624 -34.05 -24.33 -18.59
CA PRO A 624 -34.72 -23.35 -17.74
C PRO A 624 -34.17 -21.94 -17.98
N GLU A 625 -35.06 -20.96 -18.13
CA GLU A 625 -34.72 -19.54 -18.07
C GLU A 625 -34.33 -19.17 -16.63
N LYS A 626 -33.02 -18.95 -16.38
CA LYS A 626 -32.50 -18.36 -15.14
C LYS A 626 -31.72 -17.08 -15.44
N THR A 627 -32.41 -16.08 -15.97
CA THR A 627 -31.92 -14.70 -16.13
C THR A 627 -33.06 -13.72 -15.82
N LEU A 628 -32.74 -12.53 -15.27
CA LEU A 628 -33.65 -11.40 -14.98
C LEU A 628 -34.57 -11.47 -13.73
N SER A 629 -34.27 -12.26 -12.68
CA SER A 629 -34.91 -12.09 -11.35
C SER A 629 -34.08 -11.32 -10.32
N LYS A 630 -32.74 -11.52 -10.26
CA LYS A 630 -31.84 -10.89 -9.27
C LYS A 630 -31.76 -9.34 -9.31
N ALA A 631 -32.27 -8.69 -10.35
CA ALA A 631 -32.25 -7.23 -10.50
C ALA A 631 -33.55 -6.51 -10.09
N LYS A 632 -34.62 -7.24 -9.73
CA LYS A 632 -35.97 -6.66 -9.56
C LYS A 632 -36.36 -6.30 -8.12
N SER A 633 -35.64 -6.74 -7.10
CA SER A 633 -35.94 -6.44 -5.69
C SER A 633 -35.52 -5.04 -5.22
N PHE A 634 -34.81 -4.25 -6.04
CA PHE A 634 -34.21 -2.97 -5.62
C PHE A 634 -34.79 -1.70 -6.28
N TRP A 635 -35.75 -1.82 -7.19
CA TRP A 635 -36.30 -0.68 -7.94
C TRP A 635 -37.76 -0.35 -7.61
N GLY A 636 -37.96 0.36 -6.50
CA GLY A 636 -39.21 1.08 -6.22
C GLY A 636 -39.37 2.33 -7.09
N LEU A 637 -39.57 2.17 -8.41
CA LEU A 637 -39.81 3.28 -9.34
C LEU A 637 -41.30 3.44 -9.67
N ASN A 638 -41.96 4.33 -8.93
CA ASN A 638 -43.28 4.85 -9.30
C ASN A 638 -43.19 5.70 -10.58
N LYS A 639 -43.47 5.11 -11.74
CA LYS A 639 -43.69 5.85 -12.98
C LYS A 639 -45.10 6.46 -13.00
N VAL A 640 -45.21 7.71 -12.57
CA VAL A 640 -46.33 8.58 -12.95
C VAL A 640 -46.20 8.87 -14.46
N VAL A 641 -47.09 8.31 -15.27
CA VAL A 641 -47.25 8.69 -16.68
C VAL A 641 -48.61 9.35 -16.85
N ARG A 642 -48.61 10.66 -17.10
CA ARG A 642 -49.79 11.42 -17.47
C ARG A 642 -50.35 10.88 -18.79
N GLY A 643 -51.64 10.60 -18.83
CA GLY A 643 -52.31 10.21 -20.08
C GLY A 643 -52.39 11.37 -21.09
N ARG A 644 -52.47 11.01 -22.36
CA ARG A 644 -53.05 11.85 -23.43
C ARG A 644 -53.86 10.97 -24.37
N SER A 645 -55.13 11.30 -24.50
CA SER A 645 -56.05 10.75 -25.50
C SER A 645 -55.75 11.28 -26.90
N LYS A 646 -55.86 10.42 -27.92
CA LYS A 646 -56.63 10.63 -29.17
C LYS A 646 -56.42 9.43 -30.10
N GLY A 647 -57.51 8.96 -30.71
CA GLY A 647 -57.59 7.70 -31.46
C GLY A 647 -58.81 6.95 -30.97
#